data_AF-A0A534Q158-F1
#
_entry.id   AF-A0A534Q158-F1
#
_cell.length_a   1.000
_cell.length_b   1.000
_cell.length_c   1.000
_cell.angle_alpha   90.00
_cell.angle_beta   90.00
_cell.angle_gamma   90.00
#
_symmetry.space_group_name_H-M   'P 1'
#
loop_
_entity.id
_entity.type
_entity.pdbx_description
1 polymer ?
#
loop_
_entity_poly.entity_id
_entity_poly.type
_entity_poly.pdbx_seq_one_letter_code
_entity_poly.pdbx_strand_id
1 'polypeptide(L)'
;MMRYASRLDYFLFNTLFRREGLRLSGFANGIRFWYYRPLRDALHTVSRQPRGVPQDVELVRAREYTRELTREGGSLFLFLRTASLGSQLRSRQGRIDQGRQERDLLTEVVGAAQSSGRPVFVVPLALFWRKGPRARRRFLNLSYGALTRPNDVSKVLSFLTTYRGLHVKVGDPIDVPGFAATRPDASAPEVARVIRRSILTFLYRSERVVEGPVLQPRHRVQEIVVRSRAVSAAIEEHAAQHRVSEEIARVKAEKMFREIAANMSSTFLAILDFVVGAVIARLFVKVEDSGLERVSEVARRDPVVLVPTHRSYFDFLIVSSIFYRRHMLPPHIAARENMAFGPFGFLWRRAGAFFLRRSFADPLYKEVFRTYVAHLIKEGFTQEFFIEGSRSRTGKTLSPRLGVLSWDVEAFLASGRRDLLFVPVALTYERLVEEGAMVGELEGAAKEDESMLGLMRAWRFLQRRFGSVYVNFGAPLSLAAAIGDRRAELAGDGEEASAARRAFVELLGLQIVEQMNLAVVPHATGVAACALLGERRRGLFREELALRMQQLVDLLRIMDVKLTPALLRDEGEFSDSIASLLRMDLIRAAADARGEILFFEPNRRRALDIYRNSILHYLAAPSFLALELLTGGAPEEVLARLDDWLGLFHGEFFSARGPALSAHVDAFVAHFDALGRAECSAGQLRA
;
A
#
# COMPACT_ATOMS: atom_id res chain seq x y z
N MET A 1 -20.76 12.12 12.31
CA MET A 1 -20.86 13.39 11.56
C MET A 1 -20.38 13.20 10.12
N MET A 2 -21.12 13.70 9.13
CA MET A 2 -20.81 13.55 7.69
C MET A 2 -20.70 14.90 6.97
N ARG A 3 -20.11 14.91 5.77
CA ARG A 3 -19.94 16.13 4.98
C ARG A 3 -21.26 16.67 4.40
N TYR A 4 -22.10 15.81 3.84
CA TYR A 4 -23.30 16.20 3.08
C TYR A 4 -24.55 15.50 3.59
N ALA A 5 -25.64 16.25 3.74
CA ALA A 5 -26.94 15.68 4.08
C ALA A 5 -27.43 14.67 3.04
N SER A 6 -27.78 13.47 3.50
CA SER A 6 -28.25 12.37 2.67
C SER A 6 -29.17 11.46 3.47
N ARG A 7 -30.39 11.24 2.96
CA ARG A 7 -31.37 10.37 3.63
C ARG A 7 -30.91 8.91 3.64
N LEU A 8 -30.41 8.45 2.50
CA LEU A 8 -29.89 7.10 2.34
C LEU A 8 -28.74 6.82 3.32
N ASP A 9 -27.79 7.75 3.42
CA ASP A 9 -26.62 7.61 4.30
C ASP A 9 -27.10 7.53 5.77
N TYR A 10 -28.07 8.37 6.18
CA TYR A 10 -28.66 8.31 7.52
C TYR A 10 -29.33 6.95 7.82
N PHE A 11 -30.14 6.43 6.91
CA PHE A 11 -30.80 5.13 7.12
C PHE A 11 -29.79 3.99 7.16
N LEU A 12 -28.80 4.01 6.27
CA LEU A 12 -27.73 3.03 6.26
C LEU A 12 -26.98 3.01 7.60
N PHE A 13 -26.54 4.18 8.08
CA PHE A 13 -25.81 4.27 9.35
C PHE A 13 -26.67 3.87 10.54
N ASN A 14 -27.93 4.30 10.63
CA ASN A 14 -28.80 3.85 11.72
C ASN A 14 -29.12 2.35 11.66
N THR A 15 -29.19 1.76 10.46
CA THR A 15 -29.34 0.31 10.31
C THR A 15 -28.08 -0.42 10.81
N LEU A 16 -26.90 0.12 10.48
CA LEU A 16 -25.62 -0.36 10.97
C LEU A 16 -25.51 -0.20 12.49
N PHE A 17 -25.89 0.95 13.04
CA PHE A 17 -25.93 1.17 14.48
C PHE A 17 -26.86 0.18 15.18
N ARG A 18 -28.06 -0.05 14.66
CA ARG A 18 -28.98 -1.05 15.20
C ARG A 18 -28.39 -2.46 15.20
N ARG A 19 -27.70 -2.83 14.11
CA ARG A 19 -27.06 -4.15 13.97
C ARG A 19 -25.94 -4.35 14.99
N GLU A 20 -25.16 -3.31 15.25
CA GLU A 20 -24.03 -3.33 16.20
C GLU A 20 -24.47 -2.98 17.64
N GLY A 21 -25.78 -2.91 17.93
CA GLY A 21 -26.29 -2.59 19.27
C GLY A 21 -26.03 -1.14 19.74
N LEU A 22 -25.70 -0.24 18.82
CA LEU A 22 -25.45 1.17 19.09
C LEU A 22 -26.74 2.00 19.14
N ARG A 23 -26.72 3.08 19.94
CA ARG A 23 -27.85 4.02 20.05
C ARG A 23 -28.18 4.66 18.70
N LEU A 24 -29.47 4.67 18.37
CA LEU A 24 -29.97 5.33 17.17
C LEU A 24 -29.93 6.84 17.34
N SER A 25 -29.70 7.53 16.23
CA SER A 25 -29.76 8.99 16.24
C SER A 25 -31.20 9.48 16.44
N GLY A 26 -31.42 10.29 17.48
CA GLY A 26 -32.72 10.93 17.76
C GLY A 26 -32.99 12.16 16.90
N PHE A 27 -31.97 12.64 16.17
CA PHE A 27 -32.04 13.82 15.32
C PHE A 27 -31.03 13.77 14.18
N ALA A 28 -31.39 14.34 13.03
CA ALA A 28 -30.45 14.62 11.96
C ALA A 28 -30.75 15.95 11.25
N ASN A 29 -29.75 16.82 11.14
CA ASN A 29 -29.95 18.13 10.54
C ASN A 29 -30.04 18.04 9.00
N GLY A 30 -31.04 18.70 8.41
CA GLY A 30 -31.24 18.68 6.94
C GLY A 30 -31.92 17.42 6.39
N ILE A 31 -32.35 16.50 7.25
CA ILE A 31 -33.26 15.41 6.92
C ILE A 31 -34.65 15.73 7.49
N ARG A 32 -35.68 15.62 6.64
CA ARG A 32 -37.07 15.79 7.04
C ARG A 32 -37.71 14.40 7.16
N PHE A 33 -38.25 14.08 8.33
CA PHE A 33 -38.78 12.74 8.65
C PHE A 33 -40.27 12.56 8.34
N TRP A 34 -40.99 13.63 7.99
CA TRP A 34 -42.45 13.58 7.85
C TRP A 34 -42.96 12.65 6.75
N TYR A 35 -42.16 12.37 5.71
CA TYR A 35 -42.54 11.43 4.62
C TYR A 35 -42.61 9.97 5.07
N TYR A 36 -41.99 9.63 6.19
CA TYR A 36 -41.90 8.27 6.71
C TYR A 36 -42.91 8.01 7.83
N ARG A 37 -43.74 9.00 8.15
CA ARG A 37 -44.91 8.83 9.01
C ARG A 37 -46.01 8.12 8.22
N PRO A 38 -46.98 7.46 8.88
CA PRO A 38 -48.16 6.91 8.22
C PRO A 38 -48.76 7.93 7.24
N LEU A 39 -49.22 7.47 6.06
CA LEU A 39 -49.63 8.33 4.95
C LEU A 39 -50.61 9.45 5.39
N ARG A 40 -51.53 9.10 6.30
CA ARG A 40 -52.49 10.02 6.91
C ARG A 40 -51.82 11.18 7.67
N ASP A 41 -50.78 10.89 8.46
CA ASP A 41 -50.03 11.88 9.23
C ASP A 41 -49.12 12.73 8.35
N ALA A 42 -48.52 12.13 7.32
CA ALA A 42 -47.73 12.84 6.33
C ALA A 42 -48.58 13.87 5.58
N LEU A 43 -49.76 13.45 5.10
CA LEU A 43 -50.74 14.32 4.44
C LEU A 43 -51.27 15.41 5.39
N HIS A 44 -51.56 15.06 6.65
CA HIS A 44 -51.93 16.04 7.67
C HIS A 44 -50.82 17.07 7.92
N THR A 45 -49.57 16.64 7.99
CA THR A 45 -48.41 17.53 8.21
C THR A 45 -48.20 18.48 7.03
N VAL A 46 -48.38 18.00 5.80
CA VAL A 46 -48.33 18.83 4.58
C VAL A 46 -49.48 19.84 4.55
N SER A 47 -50.69 19.43 4.94
CA SER A 47 -51.87 20.30 4.98
C SER A 47 -51.81 21.40 6.04
N ARG A 48 -51.04 21.18 7.12
CA ARG A 48 -50.89 22.11 8.25
C ARG A 48 -49.60 22.92 8.24
N GLN A 49 -48.68 22.67 7.30
CA GLN A 49 -47.52 23.53 7.16
C GLN A 49 -48.00 24.90 6.65
N PRO A 50 -47.77 25.99 7.40
CA PRO A 50 -47.93 27.32 6.85
C PRO A 50 -47.07 27.39 5.59
N ARG A 51 -47.67 27.74 4.45
CA ARG A 51 -46.91 28.04 3.24
C ARG A 51 -45.95 29.19 3.59
N GLY A 52 -44.68 28.86 3.84
CA GLY A 52 -43.63 29.85 4.12
C GLY A 52 -43.23 30.03 5.59
N VAL A 53 -43.13 28.98 6.41
CA VAL A 53 -42.36 29.08 7.68
C VAL A 53 -40.96 29.62 7.35
N PRO A 54 -40.54 30.77 7.92
CA PRO A 54 -39.23 31.35 7.65
C PRO A 54 -38.13 30.34 8.02
N GLN A 55 -37.11 30.23 7.18
CA GLN A 55 -36.01 29.27 7.39
C GLN A 55 -35.31 29.47 8.74
N ASP A 56 -35.35 30.69 9.27
CA ASP A 56 -34.77 31.06 10.55
C ASP A 56 -35.49 30.38 11.73
N VAL A 57 -36.80 30.19 11.66
CA VAL A 57 -37.60 29.54 12.72
C VAL A 57 -37.33 28.03 12.77
N GLU A 58 -37.17 27.37 11.61
CA GLU A 58 -36.71 25.97 11.57
C GLU A 58 -35.31 25.81 12.17
N LEU A 59 -34.43 26.81 11.96
CA LEU A 59 -33.06 26.78 12.45
C LEU A 59 -33.01 26.93 13.98
N VAL A 60 -33.79 27.86 14.55
CA VAL A 60 -33.86 28.08 16.00
C VAL A 60 -34.31 26.82 16.72
N ARG A 61 -35.40 26.18 16.26
CA ARG A 61 -35.88 24.91 16.82
C ARG A 61 -34.85 23.78 16.71
N ALA A 62 -34.13 23.70 15.59
CA ALA A 62 -33.08 22.72 15.42
C ALA A 62 -31.89 22.94 16.38
N ARG A 63 -31.56 24.21 16.69
CA ARG A 63 -30.51 24.56 17.66
C ARG A 63 -30.93 24.16 19.08
N GLU A 64 -32.13 24.54 19.50
CA GLU A 64 -32.68 24.20 20.83
C GLU A 64 -32.71 22.69 21.05
N TYR A 65 -33.30 21.95 20.11
CA TYR A 65 -33.38 20.49 20.19
C TYR A 65 -31.99 19.82 20.21
N THR A 66 -31.02 20.38 19.48
CA THR A 66 -29.64 19.86 19.52
C THR A 66 -29.00 20.09 20.89
N ARG A 67 -29.23 21.25 21.53
CA ARG A 67 -28.70 21.54 22.87
C ARG A 67 -29.31 20.61 23.92
N GLU A 68 -30.62 20.46 23.91
CA GLU A 68 -31.37 19.59 24.83
C GLU A 68 -30.90 18.14 24.70
N LEU A 69 -30.90 17.60 23.48
CA LEU A 69 -30.51 16.21 23.26
C LEU A 69 -29.04 15.95 23.64
N THR A 70 -28.15 16.93 23.42
CA THR A 70 -26.74 16.83 23.86
C THR A 70 -26.64 16.77 25.38
N ARG A 71 -27.40 17.60 26.11
CA ARG A 71 -27.43 17.60 27.59
C ARG A 71 -28.01 16.31 28.15
N GLU A 72 -29.06 15.79 27.53
CA GLU A 72 -29.72 14.54 27.94
C GLU A 72 -28.87 13.28 27.67
N GLY A 73 -27.82 13.39 26.85
CA GLY A 73 -26.95 12.26 26.49
C GLY A 73 -27.53 11.42 25.34
N GLY A 74 -28.34 12.04 24.47
CA GLY A 74 -28.85 11.42 23.26
C GLY A 74 -27.84 11.46 22.10
N SER A 75 -28.14 10.71 21.03
CA SER A 75 -27.26 10.59 19.85
C SER A 75 -27.76 11.46 18.69
N LEU A 76 -26.83 12.19 18.06
CA LEU A 76 -27.09 13.14 16.99
C LEU A 76 -26.40 12.72 15.68
N PHE A 77 -27.11 12.81 14.55
CA PHE A 77 -26.50 12.62 13.23
C PHE A 77 -26.33 13.95 12.49
N LEU A 78 -25.14 14.54 12.62
CA LEU A 78 -24.86 15.86 12.06
C LEU A 78 -24.21 15.83 10.68
N PHE A 79 -24.63 16.75 9.82
CA PHE A 79 -24.12 17.02 8.48
C PHE A 79 -23.54 18.44 8.41
N LEU A 80 -22.30 18.55 7.93
CA LEU A 80 -21.58 19.82 7.86
C LEU A 80 -22.08 20.76 6.75
N ARG A 81 -22.65 20.21 5.67
CA ARG A 81 -23.26 20.95 4.56
C ARG A 81 -24.67 20.46 4.29
N THR A 82 -25.62 21.38 4.36
CA THR A 82 -27.07 21.16 4.23
C THR A 82 -27.65 22.06 3.12
N ALA A 83 -27.16 21.95 1.89
CA ALA A 83 -27.74 22.73 0.79
C ALA A 83 -29.16 22.24 0.44
N SER A 84 -30.13 23.15 0.41
CA SER A 84 -31.49 22.88 -0.09
C SER A 84 -31.57 23.10 -1.61
N LEU A 85 -32.44 22.35 -2.30
CA LEU A 85 -32.67 22.44 -3.76
C LEU A 85 -33.09 23.85 -4.24
N GLY A 86 -33.64 24.71 -3.38
CA GLY A 86 -34.14 26.03 -3.74
C GLY A 86 -33.08 27.11 -3.99
N SER A 87 -31.79 26.85 -3.71
CA SER A 87 -30.71 27.85 -3.87
C SER A 87 -30.09 27.89 -5.27
N GLN A 88 -30.52 27.01 -6.19
CA GLN A 88 -29.96 26.96 -7.55
C GLN A 88 -30.53 28.04 -8.47
N LEU A 89 -31.72 28.55 -8.18
CA LEU A 89 -32.46 29.53 -9.00
C LEU A 89 -32.24 30.99 -8.58
N ARG A 90 -31.39 31.29 -7.60
CA ARG A 90 -31.22 32.66 -7.06
C ARG A 90 -29.85 33.27 -7.36
N SER A 91 -29.85 34.61 -7.40
CA SER A 91 -28.75 35.46 -7.85
C SER A 91 -27.44 35.24 -7.08
N ARG A 92 -26.33 35.66 -7.71
CA ARG A 92 -24.94 35.50 -7.23
C ARG A 92 -24.70 36.17 -5.87
N GLN A 93 -25.43 37.23 -5.53
CA GLN A 93 -25.39 37.93 -4.23
C GLN A 93 -25.99 37.06 -3.10
N GLY A 94 -27.14 36.41 -3.33
CA GLY A 94 -27.80 35.56 -2.32
C GLY A 94 -27.04 34.27 -1.98
N ARG A 95 -26.08 33.86 -2.82
CA ARG A 95 -25.16 32.76 -2.53
C ARG A 95 -24.06 33.13 -1.54
N ILE A 96 -23.68 34.41 -1.47
CA ILE A 96 -22.63 34.90 -0.57
C ILE A 96 -23.18 35.05 0.85
N ASP A 97 -24.41 35.58 0.99
CA ASP A 97 -25.07 35.72 2.30
C ASP A 97 -25.48 34.37 2.92
N GLN A 98 -25.92 33.39 2.11
CA GLN A 98 -26.21 32.03 2.61
C GLN A 98 -24.97 31.22 3.01
N GLY A 99 -23.77 31.59 2.52
CA GLY A 99 -22.52 30.97 2.96
C GLY A 99 -22.26 31.15 4.46
N ARG A 100 -22.89 32.14 5.10
CA ARG A 100 -22.90 32.37 6.55
C ARG A 100 -24.03 31.63 7.30
N GLN A 101 -25.09 31.20 6.61
CA GLN A 101 -26.24 30.45 7.17
C GLN A 101 -26.15 28.93 6.90
N GLU A 102 -24.95 28.35 6.88
CA GLU A 102 -24.83 26.89 6.85
C GLU A 102 -25.41 26.33 8.15
N ARG A 103 -26.33 25.35 8.09
CA ARG A 103 -26.99 24.70 9.25
C ARG A 103 -26.02 23.80 10.03
N ASP A 104 -24.83 24.30 10.32
CA ASP A 104 -23.83 23.63 11.12
C ASP A 104 -24.19 23.80 12.59
N LEU A 105 -24.69 22.73 13.20
CA LEU A 105 -25.12 22.71 14.59
C LEU A 105 -23.98 22.30 15.54
N LEU A 106 -22.75 22.15 15.04
CA LEU A 106 -21.61 21.76 15.86
C LEU A 106 -21.32 22.77 16.97
N THR A 107 -21.54 24.06 16.72
CA THR A 107 -21.39 25.10 17.75
C THR A 107 -22.32 24.87 18.93
N GLU A 108 -23.54 24.41 18.68
CA GLU A 108 -24.52 24.12 19.73
C GLU A 108 -24.14 22.88 20.53
N VAL A 109 -23.61 21.85 19.86
CA VAL A 109 -23.07 20.66 20.53
C VAL A 109 -21.90 21.03 21.42
N VAL A 110 -20.97 21.85 20.95
CA VAL A 110 -19.80 22.27 21.74
C VAL A 110 -20.24 23.09 22.97
N GLY A 111 -21.13 24.06 22.80
CA GLY A 111 -21.63 24.85 23.93
C GLY A 111 -22.45 24.02 24.93
N ALA A 112 -23.25 23.07 24.46
CA ALA A 112 -23.99 22.15 25.32
C ALA A 112 -23.07 21.15 26.04
N ALA A 113 -22.02 20.66 25.38
CA ALA A 113 -21.03 19.77 25.97
C ALA A 113 -20.25 20.47 27.10
N GLN A 114 -19.80 21.71 26.87
CA GLN A 114 -19.09 22.52 27.87
C GLN A 114 -19.96 22.82 29.09
N SER A 115 -21.26 23.06 28.91
CA SER A 115 -22.19 23.40 30.02
C SER A 115 -22.74 22.19 30.77
N SER A 116 -22.69 20.97 30.19
CA SER A 116 -23.31 19.78 30.79
C SER A 116 -22.37 18.94 31.66
N GLY A 117 -21.04 19.13 31.54
CA GLY A 117 -20.03 18.35 32.28
C GLY A 117 -20.00 16.85 31.90
N ARG A 118 -20.72 16.44 30.86
CA ARG A 118 -20.79 15.06 30.38
C ARG A 118 -19.79 14.82 29.24
N PRO A 119 -19.25 13.59 29.09
CA PRO A 119 -18.41 13.25 27.95
C PRO A 119 -19.25 13.25 26.66
N VAL A 120 -18.86 14.07 25.70
CA VAL A 120 -19.52 14.17 24.38
C VAL A 120 -18.49 13.90 23.29
N PHE A 121 -18.73 12.86 22.50
CA PHE A 121 -17.83 12.47 21.42
C PHE A 121 -18.40 12.83 20.06
N VAL A 122 -17.56 13.43 19.20
CA VAL A 122 -17.89 13.65 17.79
C VAL A 122 -17.07 12.72 16.92
N VAL A 123 -17.75 11.80 16.24
CA VAL A 123 -17.13 10.79 15.38
C VAL A 123 -17.33 11.16 13.91
N PRO A 124 -16.28 11.37 13.11
CA PRO A 124 -16.41 11.61 11.68
C PRO A 124 -16.70 10.31 10.93
N LEU A 125 -17.67 10.36 10.01
CA LEU A 125 -18.13 9.22 9.22
C LEU A 125 -18.01 9.53 7.73
N ALA A 126 -17.29 8.69 7.00
CA ALA A 126 -17.18 8.75 5.55
C ALA A 126 -17.81 7.51 4.91
N LEU A 127 -18.53 7.72 3.80
CA LEU A 127 -19.21 6.67 3.06
C LEU A 127 -18.77 6.69 1.61
N PHE A 128 -18.29 5.56 1.12
CA PHE A 128 -17.76 5.40 -0.23
C PHE A 128 -18.60 4.41 -1.03
N TRP A 129 -19.15 4.89 -2.13
CA TRP A 129 -20.06 4.11 -3.00
C TRP A 129 -19.34 3.43 -4.16
N ARG A 130 -18.23 4.01 -4.66
CA ARG A 130 -17.46 3.48 -5.80
C ARG A 130 -15.98 3.45 -5.46
N LYS A 131 -15.28 2.44 -5.99
CA LYS A 131 -13.83 2.26 -5.89
C LYS A 131 -13.12 2.95 -7.05
N GLY A 132 -11.94 3.50 -6.78
CA GLY A 132 -11.02 3.99 -7.79
C GLY A 132 -11.21 5.46 -8.19
N PRO A 133 -10.46 5.90 -9.20
CA PRO A 133 -10.16 7.32 -9.40
C PRO A 133 -11.27 8.12 -10.08
N ARG A 134 -11.43 9.38 -9.67
CA ARG A 134 -12.37 10.32 -10.30
C ARG A 134 -11.82 10.81 -11.64
N ALA A 135 -12.59 10.63 -12.72
CA ALA A 135 -12.29 11.24 -14.02
C ALA A 135 -13.02 12.59 -14.17
N ARG A 136 -12.32 13.64 -14.58
CA ARG A 136 -12.92 14.96 -14.85
C ARG A 136 -13.64 14.96 -16.22
N ARG A 137 -14.89 14.48 -16.30
CA ARG A 137 -15.73 14.62 -17.51
C ARG A 137 -16.59 15.89 -17.44
N ARG A 138 -16.70 16.63 -18.54
CA ARG A 138 -17.32 17.97 -18.59
C ARG A 138 -18.83 17.96 -18.86
N PHE A 139 -19.40 16.85 -19.36
CA PHE A 139 -20.77 16.83 -19.90
C PHE A 139 -21.75 15.86 -19.23
N LEU A 140 -21.27 14.92 -18.41
CA LEU A 140 -22.13 13.95 -17.70
C LEU A 140 -21.76 13.88 -16.21
N ASN A 141 -21.71 15.06 -15.56
CA ASN A 141 -21.59 15.14 -14.11
C ASN A 141 -22.94 14.86 -13.43
N LEU A 142 -23.50 13.67 -13.66
CA LEU A 142 -24.29 12.99 -12.63
C LEU A 142 -23.33 12.08 -11.87
N SER A 143 -22.56 12.65 -10.93
CA SER A 143 -21.94 11.97 -9.77
C SER A 143 -20.76 12.80 -9.26
N TYR A 144 -20.96 13.42 -8.10
CA TYR A 144 -19.93 13.92 -7.16
C TYR A 144 -18.75 14.71 -7.77
N GLY A 145 -18.95 16.03 -7.95
CA GLY A 145 -17.85 16.95 -8.26
C GLY A 145 -18.25 18.34 -8.74
N ALA A 146 -19.50 18.55 -9.17
CA ALA A 146 -20.05 19.90 -9.20
C ALA A 146 -20.44 20.31 -7.77
N LEU A 147 -20.55 21.61 -7.53
CA LEU A 147 -21.15 22.25 -6.36
C LEU A 147 -22.63 21.83 -6.10
N THR A 148 -23.07 20.68 -6.63
CA THR A 148 -24.44 20.21 -6.66
C THR A 148 -24.53 18.77 -6.14
N ARG A 149 -25.37 18.62 -5.12
CA ARG A 149 -25.79 17.34 -4.51
C ARG A 149 -26.37 16.40 -5.59
N PRO A 150 -25.98 15.11 -5.66
CA PRO A 150 -26.71 14.16 -6.48
C PRO A 150 -28.12 13.97 -5.90
N ASN A 151 -29.13 13.95 -6.78
CA ASN A 151 -30.52 13.74 -6.38
C ASN A 151 -30.68 12.42 -5.62
N ASP A 152 -31.57 12.40 -4.60
CA ASP A 152 -31.78 11.22 -3.74
C ASP A 152 -32.14 9.97 -4.57
N VAL A 153 -32.86 10.11 -5.70
CA VAL A 153 -33.16 9.02 -6.66
C VAL A 153 -31.91 8.49 -7.35
N SER A 154 -31.01 9.37 -7.80
CA SER A 154 -29.75 8.97 -8.43
C SER A 154 -28.85 8.23 -7.43
N LYS A 155 -28.88 8.61 -6.15
CA LYS A 155 -28.22 7.87 -5.06
C LYS A 155 -28.84 6.48 -4.84
N VAL A 156 -30.16 6.36 -4.82
CA VAL A 156 -30.84 5.06 -4.66
C VAL A 156 -30.53 4.13 -5.84
N LEU A 157 -30.55 4.63 -7.07
CA LEU A 157 -30.20 3.83 -8.26
C LEU A 157 -28.72 3.41 -8.22
N SER A 158 -27.82 4.31 -7.80
CA SER A 158 -26.41 3.98 -7.57
C SER A 158 -26.22 2.96 -6.45
N PHE A 159 -27.04 3.01 -5.40
CA PHE A 159 -27.03 2.02 -4.32
C PHE A 159 -27.47 0.65 -4.82
N LEU A 160 -28.59 0.54 -5.54
CA LEU A 160 -29.06 -0.75 -6.06
C LEU A 160 -28.03 -1.43 -6.96
N THR A 161 -27.20 -0.64 -7.66
CA THR A 161 -26.14 -1.15 -8.55
C THR A 161 -24.79 -1.32 -7.87
N THR A 162 -24.52 -0.62 -6.76
CA THR A 162 -23.18 -0.56 -6.15
C THR A 162 -23.15 -0.90 -4.65
N TYR A 163 -24.25 -1.39 -4.07
CA TYR A 163 -24.35 -1.68 -2.62
C TYR A 163 -23.29 -2.68 -2.13
N ARG A 164 -22.87 -3.63 -2.99
CA ARG A 164 -21.83 -4.62 -2.66
C ARG A 164 -20.43 -4.00 -2.52
N GLY A 165 -20.21 -2.79 -3.05
CA GLY A 165 -18.95 -2.06 -2.97
C GLY A 165 -18.93 -0.97 -1.91
N LEU A 166 -19.96 -0.90 -1.05
CA LEU A 166 -20.12 0.12 -0.04
C LEU A 166 -19.06 -0.02 1.06
N HIS A 167 -18.33 1.06 1.32
CA HIS A 167 -17.34 1.09 2.40
C HIS A 167 -17.60 2.26 3.32
N VAL A 168 -17.61 1.95 4.61
CA VAL A 168 -17.77 2.93 5.69
C VAL A 168 -16.42 3.08 6.36
N LYS A 169 -15.99 4.33 6.51
CA LYS A 169 -14.81 4.65 7.30
C LYS A 169 -15.21 5.53 8.47
N VAL A 170 -14.95 5.02 9.65
CA VAL A 170 -15.15 5.69 10.93
C VAL A 170 -13.80 6.28 11.33
N GLY A 171 -13.75 7.58 11.60
CA GLY A 171 -12.53 8.19 12.14
C GLY A 171 -12.54 8.25 13.65
N ASP A 172 -11.42 8.72 14.21
CA ASP A 172 -11.21 8.74 15.65
C ASP A 172 -12.25 9.62 16.35
N PRO A 173 -12.78 9.18 17.50
CA PRO A 173 -13.71 9.98 18.29
C PRO A 173 -12.99 11.22 18.85
N ILE A 174 -13.59 12.39 18.64
CA ILE A 174 -13.11 13.64 19.23
C ILE A 174 -13.89 13.87 20.52
N ASP A 175 -13.20 13.78 21.66
CA ASP A 175 -13.75 14.19 22.95
C ASP A 175 -13.89 15.72 23.00
N VAL A 176 -15.13 16.21 22.98
CA VAL A 176 -15.41 17.65 22.86
C VAL A 176 -15.05 18.41 24.14
N PRO A 177 -15.47 18.00 25.36
CA PRO A 177 -15.02 18.61 26.60
C PRO A 177 -13.50 18.61 26.76
N GLY A 178 -12.83 17.46 26.57
CA GLY A 178 -11.37 17.37 26.67
C GLY A 178 -10.65 18.26 25.65
N PHE A 179 -11.14 18.30 24.41
CA PHE A 179 -10.58 19.19 23.38
C PHE A 179 -10.79 20.67 23.72
N ALA A 180 -11.95 21.04 24.26
CA ALA A 180 -12.23 22.40 24.70
C ALA A 180 -11.34 22.82 25.89
N ALA A 181 -11.06 21.91 26.83
CA ALA A 181 -10.20 22.17 27.98
C ALA A 181 -8.76 22.54 27.59
N THR A 182 -8.26 22.10 26.43
CA THR A 182 -6.95 22.52 25.91
C THR A 182 -6.90 24.00 25.48
N ARG A 183 -8.06 24.67 25.44
CA ARG A 183 -8.22 26.07 25.00
C ARG A 183 -9.21 26.81 25.90
N PRO A 184 -8.83 27.11 27.16
CA PRO A 184 -9.74 27.70 28.13
C PRO A 184 -10.29 29.07 27.69
N ASP A 185 -9.52 29.84 26.93
CA ASP A 185 -9.92 31.18 26.45
C ASP A 185 -10.72 31.17 25.14
N ALA A 186 -10.89 30.00 24.50
CA ALA A 186 -11.58 29.91 23.22
C ALA A 186 -13.10 29.81 23.39
N SER A 187 -13.83 30.67 22.67
CA SER A 187 -15.28 30.62 22.61
C SER A 187 -15.78 29.32 21.96
N ALA A 188 -16.99 28.87 22.30
CA ALA A 188 -17.60 27.67 21.71
C ALA A 188 -17.59 27.67 20.16
N PRO A 189 -17.83 28.79 19.45
CA PRO A 189 -17.69 28.87 17.99
C PRO A 189 -16.25 28.63 17.48
N GLU A 190 -15.23 29.05 18.23
CA GLU A 190 -13.82 28.86 17.85
C GLU A 190 -13.41 27.40 17.99
N VAL A 191 -13.78 26.78 19.11
CA VAL A 191 -13.57 25.35 19.35
C VAL A 191 -14.29 24.53 18.27
N ALA A 192 -15.56 24.85 18.00
CA ALA A 192 -16.34 24.21 16.94
C ALA A 192 -15.69 24.37 15.55
N ARG A 193 -15.09 25.53 15.24
CA ARG A 193 -14.40 25.78 13.96
C ARG A 193 -13.18 24.88 13.81
N VAL A 194 -12.41 24.67 14.87
CA VAL A 194 -11.23 23.78 14.84
C VAL A 194 -11.65 22.32 14.69
N ILE A 195 -12.65 21.87 15.46
CA ILE A 195 -13.21 20.51 15.34
C ILE A 195 -13.75 20.29 13.92
N ARG A 196 -14.52 21.23 13.39
CA ARG A 196 -15.02 21.22 12.00
C ARG A 196 -13.88 21.05 11.00
N ARG A 197 -12.81 21.84 11.14
CA ARG A 197 -11.64 21.77 10.25
C ARG A 197 -10.95 20.41 10.33
N SER A 198 -10.83 19.85 11.53
CA SER A 198 -10.28 18.51 11.75
C SER A 198 -11.12 17.44 11.04
N ILE A 199 -12.44 17.46 11.23
CA ILE A 199 -13.38 16.53 10.58
C ILE A 199 -13.32 16.68 9.05
N LEU A 200 -13.39 17.90 8.51
CA LEU A 200 -13.28 18.12 7.07
C LEU A 200 -11.94 17.64 6.51
N THR A 201 -10.86 17.80 7.26
CA THR A 201 -9.53 17.30 6.89
C THR A 201 -9.51 15.78 6.89
N PHE A 202 -10.07 15.12 7.91
CA PHE A 202 -10.21 13.66 7.96
C PHE A 202 -11.03 13.13 6.79
N LEU A 203 -12.19 13.73 6.50
CA LEU A 203 -13.06 13.31 5.40
C LEU A 203 -12.35 13.48 4.05
N TYR A 204 -11.67 14.62 3.84
CA TYR A 204 -10.89 14.86 2.63
C TYR A 204 -9.72 13.87 2.47
N ARG A 205 -8.96 13.62 3.54
CA ARG A 205 -7.86 12.64 3.55
C ARG A 205 -8.35 11.21 3.28
N SER A 206 -9.50 10.86 3.85
CA SER A 206 -10.12 9.55 3.63
C SER A 206 -10.64 9.39 2.20
N GLU A 207 -11.27 10.43 1.65
CA GLU A 207 -11.64 10.48 0.22
C GLU A 207 -10.39 10.28 -0.66
N ARG A 208 -9.26 10.94 -0.35
CA ARG A 208 -8.03 10.82 -1.12
C ARG A 208 -7.42 9.43 -1.13
N VAL A 209 -7.54 8.62 -0.08
CA VAL A 209 -7.01 7.24 -0.10
C VAL A 209 -7.86 6.33 -0.97
N VAL A 210 -9.19 6.48 -0.88
CA VAL A 210 -10.13 5.60 -1.59
C VAL A 210 -10.25 5.96 -3.07
N GLU A 211 -10.27 7.25 -3.36
CA GLU A 211 -10.45 7.78 -4.72
C GLU A 211 -9.13 8.21 -5.35
N GLY A 212 -8.05 8.34 -4.60
CA GLY A 212 -6.78 8.89 -5.10
C GLY A 212 -6.85 10.36 -5.52
N PRO A 213 -5.77 10.90 -6.10
CA PRO A 213 -5.82 12.18 -6.81
C PRO A 213 -6.79 12.11 -8.00
N VAL A 214 -7.33 13.27 -8.39
CA VAL A 214 -8.25 13.34 -9.55
C VAL A 214 -7.48 12.99 -10.81
N LEU A 215 -7.93 11.96 -11.53
CA LEU A 215 -7.39 11.63 -12.83
C LEU A 215 -7.72 12.73 -13.83
N GLN A 216 -6.67 13.43 -14.24
CA GLN A 216 -6.76 14.38 -15.33
C GLN A 216 -6.84 13.63 -16.66
N PRO A 217 -7.60 14.14 -17.64
CA PRO A 217 -7.60 13.57 -18.98
C PRO A 217 -6.17 13.50 -19.53
N ARG A 218 -5.82 12.39 -20.18
CA ARG A 218 -4.46 12.13 -20.67
C ARG A 218 -3.88 13.26 -21.53
N HIS A 219 -4.69 13.90 -22.37
CA HIS A 219 -4.26 15.04 -23.20
C HIS A 219 -3.84 16.26 -22.36
N ARG A 220 -4.48 16.48 -21.20
CA ARG A 220 -4.10 17.57 -20.30
C ARG A 220 -2.79 17.27 -19.60
N VAL A 221 -2.60 16.03 -19.15
CA VAL A 221 -1.32 15.62 -18.56
C VAL A 221 -0.19 15.76 -19.59
N GLN A 222 -0.44 15.38 -20.84
CA GLN A 222 0.49 15.59 -21.95
C GLN A 222 0.86 17.07 -22.11
N GLU A 223 -0.13 17.95 -22.15
CA GLU A 223 0.09 19.40 -22.26
C GLU A 223 0.91 19.95 -21.08
N ILE A 224 0.62 19.51 -19.85
CA ILE A 224 1.37 19.90 -18.64
C ILE A 224 2.83 19.46 -18.73
N VAL A 225 3.09 18.22 -19.17
CA VAL A 225 4.45 17.66 -19.26
C VAL A 225 5.24 18.32 -20.39
N VAL A 226 4.67 18.41 -21.59
CA VAL A 226 5.35 18.93 -22.79
C VAL A 226 5.62 20.43 -22.69
N ARG A 227 4.78 21.20 -21.97
CA ARG A 227 5.00 22.63 -21.72
C ARG A 227 5.85 22.93 -20.48
N SER A 228 6.34 21.91 -19.79
CA SER A 228 7.23 22.15 -18.67
C SER A 228 8.53 22.79 -19.16
N ARG A 229 9.13 23.68 -18.36
CA ARG A 229 10.37 24.38 -18.73
C ARG A 229 11.49 23.41 -19.13
N ALA A 230 11.62 22.29 -18.40
CA ALA A 230 12.64 21.28 -18.67
C ALA A 230 12.43 20.58 -20.02
N VAL A 231 11.18 20.18 -20.35
CA VAL A 231 10.88 19.53 -21.63
C VAL A 231 10.93 20.52 -22.79
N SER A 232 10.49 21.77 -22.60
CA SER A 232 10.60 22.81 -23.62
C SER A 232 12.06 23.09 -23.99
N ALA A 233 12.94 23.23 -23.01
CA ALA A 233 14.38 23.38 -23.25
C ALA A 233 14.97 22.16 -23.98
N ALA A 234 14.57 20.95 -23.59
CA ALA A 234 15.01 19.72 -24.26
C ALA A 234 14.48 19.60 -25.71
N ILE A 235 13.30 20.16 -26.00
CA ILE A 235 12.74 20.23 -27.37
C ILE A 235 13.57 21.19 -28.22
N GLU A 236 13.90 22.37 -27.70
CA GLU A 236 14.74 23.37 -28.38
C GLU A 236 16.14 22.80 -28.67
N GLU A 237 16.76 22.16 -27.69
CA GLU A 237 18.06 21.50 -27.84
C GLU A 237 18.00 20.37 -28.89
N HIS A 238 16.96 19.53 -28.83
CA HIS A 238 16.77 18.46 -29.81
C HIS A 238 16.59 19.00 -31.23
N ALA A 239 15.81 20.08 -31.38
CA ALA A 239 15.57 20.75 -32.66
C ALA A 239 16.87 21.32 -33.25
N ALA A 240 17.68 21.98 -32.42
CA ALA A 240 18.99 22.50 -32.81
C ALA A 240 19.98 21.39 -33.22
N GLN A 241 20.11 20.34 -32.41
CA GLN A 241 21.03 19.23 -32.66
C GLN A 241 20.68 18.46 -33.94
N HIS A 242 19.39 18.24 -34.22
CA HIS A 242 18.93 17.43 -35.34
C HIS A 242 18.54 18.27 -36.58
N ARG A 243 18.67 19.61 -36.50
CA ARG A 243 18.29 20.56 -37.56
C ARG A 243 16.85 20.38 -38.04
N VAL A 244 15.92 20.16 -37.11
CA VAL A 244 14.48 20.04 -37.38
C VAL A 244 13.73 21.23 -36.77
N SER A 245 12.51 21.49 -37.24
CA SER A 245 11.68 22.53 -36.61
C SER A 245 11.27 22.13 -35.18
N GLU A 246 11.07 23.13 -34.32
CA GLU A 246 10.58 22.92 -32.95
C GLU A 246 9.23 22.18 -32.93
N GLU A 247 8.39 22.38 -33.94
CA GLU A 247 7.11 21.69 -34.06
C GLU A 247 7.30 20.18 -34.25
N ILE A 248 8.27 19.76 -35.08
CA ILE A 248 8.58 18.34 -35.28
C ILE A 248 9.15 17.73 -33.99
N ALA A 249 10.06 18.44 -33.31
CA ALA A 249 10.62 18.01 -32.03
C ALA A 249 9.53 17.91 -30.95
N ARG A 250 8.57 18.83 -30.92
CA ARG A 250 7.41 18.78 -30.02
C ARG A 250 6.50 17.59 -30.31
N VAL A 251 6.17 17.31 -31.57
CA VAL A 251 5.38 16.12 -31.95
C VAL A 251 6.10 14.83 -31.53
N LYS A 252 7.43 14.81 -31.60
CA LYS A 252 8.25 13.70 -31.10
C LYS A 252 8.15 13.56 -29.57
N ALA A 253 8.28 14.65 -28.82
CA ALA A 253 8.09 14.65 -27.36
C ALA A 253 6.68 14.18 -26.95
N GLU A 254 5.67 14.60 -27.69
CA GLU A 254 4.29 14.14 -27.52
C GLU A 254 4.12 12.64 -27.78
N LYS A 255 4.80 12.10 -28.80
CA LYS A 255 4.84 10.66 -29.07
C LYS A 255 5.52 9.90 -27.93
N MET A 256 6.65 10.39 -27.43
CA MET A 256 7.35 9.83 -26.27
C MET A 256 6.46 9.85 -25.03
N PHE A 257 5.74 10.95 -24.77
CA PHE A 257 4.76 11.00 -23.68
C PHE A 257 3.69 9.92 -23.83
N ARG A 258 3.15 9.70 -25.04
CA ARG A 258 2.15 8.65 -25.29
C ARG A 258 2.71 7.24 -25.12
N GLU A 259 4.01 7.06 -25.33
CA GLU A 259 4.71 5.81 -25.06
C GLU A 259 4.91 5.60 -23.56
N ILE A 260 5.16 6.66 -22.79
CA ILE A 260 5.42 6.55 -21.35
C ILE A 260 4.11 6.43 -20.58
N ALA A 261 3.23 7.41 -20.72
CA ALA A 261 2.16 7.68 -19.75
C ALA A 261 1.10 6.57 -19.65
N ALA A 262 0.66 6.33 -18.43
CA ALA A 262 -0.52 5.53 -18.10
C ALA A 262 -1.83 6.21 -18.56
N ASN A 263 -2.91 5.43 -18.58
CA ASN A 263 -4.26 5.92 -18.89
C ASN A 263 -5.28 5.20 -18.00
N MET A 264 -5.12 5.33 -16.69
CA MET A 264 -5.90 4.59 -15.70
C MET A 264 -7.41 4.86 -15.82
N SER A 265 -8.23 3.83 -15.62
CA SER A 265 -9.69 3.92 -15.73
C SER A 265 -10.36 3.15 -14.60
N SER A 266 -11.20 3.81 -13.80
CA SER A 266 -11.91 3.20 -12.66
C SER A 266 -12.80 2.01 -13.08
N THR A 267 -13.53 2.13 -14.20
CA THR A 267 -14.33 1.02 -14.74
C THR A 267 -13.46 -0.16 -15.14
N PHE A 268 -12.29 0.12 -15.72
CA PHE A 268 -11.39 -0.95 -16.15
C PHE A 268 -10.75 -1.65 -14.95
N LEU A 269 -10.37 -0.91 -13.91
CA LEU A 269 -9.86 -1.48 -12.66
C LEU A 269 -10.87 -2.45 -12.03
N ALA A 270 -12.17 -2.12 -12.06
CA ALA A 270 -13.21 -3.01 -11.56
C ALA A 270 -13.32 -4.34 -12.35
N ILE A 271 -13.26 -4.26 -13.68
CA ILE A 271 -13.27 -5.44 -14.55
C ILE A 271 -11.99 -6.26 -14.33
N LEU A 272 -10.85 -5.58 -14.24
CA LEU A 272 -9.55 -6.21 -14.02
C LEU A 272 -9.52 -6.95 -12.69
N ASP A 273 -9.96 -6.34 -11.59
CA ASP A 273 -10.00 -7.01 -10.27
C ASP A 273 -10.95 -8.21 -10.26
N PHE A 274 -12.06 -8.18 -11.00
CA PHE A 274 -12.92 -9.35 -11.15
C PHE A 274 -12.19 -10.52 -11.82
N VAL A 275 -11.50 -10.26 -12.95
CA VAL A 275 -10.76 -11.28 -13.70
C VAL A 275 -9.55 -11.77 -12.92
N VAL A 276 -8.69 -10.84 -12.48
CA VAL A 276 -7.48 -11.14 -11.68
C VAL A 276 -7.87 -11.84 -10.40
N GLY A 277 -8.95 -11.42 -9.76
CA GLY A 277 -9.47 -12.03 -8.55
C GLY A 277 -9.89 -13.49 -8.72
N ALA A 278 -10.53 -13.81 -9.84
CA ALA A 278 -10.86 -15.19 -10.19
C ALA A 278 -9.60 -16.03 -10.45
N VAL A 279 -8.62 -15.46 -11.15
CA VAL A 279 -7.32 -16.12 -11.42
C VAL A 279 -6.56 -16.40 -10.11
N ILE A 280 -6.44 -15.40 -9.24
CA ILE A 280 -5.78 -15.53 -7.93
C ILE A 280 -6.48 -16.60 -7.07
N ALA A 281 -7.81 -16.58 -6.99
CA ALA A 281 -8.58 -17.57 -6.20
C ALA A 281 -8.46 -18.99 -6.76
N ARG A 282 -8.18 -19.13 -8.07
CA ARG A 282 -7.96 -20.41 -8.73
C ARG A 282 -6.55 -20.95 -8.48
N LEU A 283 -5.54 -20.07 -8.51
CA LEU A 283 -4.12 -20.42 -8.39
C LEU A 283 -3.68 -20.62 -6.94
N PHE A 284 -4.11 -19.75 -6.03
CA PHE A 284 -3.63 -19.70 -4.66
C PHE A 284 -4.72 -20.11 -3.67
N VAL A 285 -4.31 -20.75 -2.58
CA VAL A 285 -5.20 -21.12 -1.47
C VAL A 285 -5.71 -19.86 -0.78
N LYS A 286 -4.79 -18.94 -0.48
CA LYS A 286 -5.08 -17.68 0.18
C LYS A 286 -4.03 -16.64 -0.19
N VAL A 287 -4.43 -15.38 -0.21
CA VAL A 287 -3.53 -14.23 -0.25
C VAL A 287 -3.74 -13.47 1.05
N GLU A 288 -2.69 -13.38 1.87
CA GLU A 288 -2.69 -12.69 3.15
C GLU A 288 -1.83 -11.43 3.06
N ASP A 289 -2.40 -10.28 3.45
CA ASP A 289 -1.69 -9.01 3.54
C ASP A 289 -1.44 -8.63 5.01
N SER A 290 -0.29 -8.02 5.30
CA SER A 290 -0.02 -7.39 6.59
C SER A 290 0.72 -6.07 6.46
N GLY A 291 0.38 -5.10 7.33
CA GLY A 291 1.01 -3.77 7.35
C GLY A 291 0.37 -2.76 6.38
N LEU A 292 -0.63 -3.17 5.59
CA LEU A 292 -1.33 -2.29 4.65
C LEU A 292 -2.04 -1.14 5.37
N GLU A 293 -2.53 -1.35 6.59
CA GLU A 293 -3.19 -0.32 7.40
C GLU A 293 -2.25 0.86 7.65
N ARG A 294 -0.96 0.57 7.95
CA ARG A 294 0.08 1.59 8.12
C ARG A 294 0.26 2.38 6.84
N VAL A 295 0.38 1.68 5.70
CA VAL A 295 0.49 2.30 4.36
C VAL A 295 -0.72 3.19 4.05
N SER A 296 -1.93 2.73 4.39
CA SER A 296 -3.18 3.47 4.21
C SER A 296 -3.24 4.75 5.06
N GLU A 297 -2.64 4.76 6.26
CA GLU A 297 -2.56 5.96 7.09
C GLU A 297 -1.58 7.00 6.51
N VAL A 298 -0.39 6.60 6.09
CA VAL A 298 0.59 7.54 5.50
C VAL A 298 0.16 8.06 4.13
N ALA A 299 -0.45 7.21 3.28
CA ALA A 299 -0.96 7.60 1.98
C ALA A 299 -2.06 8.70 2.03
N ARG A 300 -2.66 8.95 3.20
CA ARG A 300 -3.60 10.08 3.42
C ARG A 300 -2.93 11.44 3.33
N ARG A 301 -1.64 11.52 3.67
CA ARG A 301 -0.93 12.77 3.90
C ARG A 301 0.06 13.05 2.78
N ASP A 302 0.86 12.04 2.43
CA ASP A 302 2.03 12.18 1.57
C ASP A 302 2.06 11.07 0.50
N PRO A 303 2.67 11.34 -0.68
CA PRO A 303 2.84 10.34 -1.73
C PRO A 303 3.62 9.12 -1.24
N VAL A 304 3.21 7.95 -1.72
CA VAL A 304 3.81 6.66 -1.38
C VAL A 304 4.33 6.00 -2.64
N VAL A 305 5.55 5.47 -2.56
CA VAL A 305 6.18 4.63 -3.58
C VAL A 305 6.38 3.25 -2.99
N LEU A 306 5.67 2.26 -3.53
CA LEU A 306 5.82 0.87 -3.16
C LEU A 306 7.04 0.29 -3.87
N VAL A 307 7.89 -0.40 -3.11
CA VAL A 307 9.08 -1.08 -3.63
C VAL A 307 8.97 -2.58 -3.35
N PRO A 308 8.24 -3.33 -4.20
CA PRO A 308 8.08 -4.77 -4.04
C PRO A 308 9.30 -5.59 -4.45
N THR A 309 9.48 -6.74 -3.79
CA THR A 309 10.35 -7.83 -4.28
C THR A 309 9.78 -8.41 -5.57
N HIS A 310 10.63 -8.74 -6.53
CA HIS A 310 10.16 -9.29 -7.80
C HIS A 310 10.40 -10.80 -7.90
N ARG A 311 9.36 -11.60 -7.60
CA ARG A 311 9.42 -13.07 -7.58
C ARG A 311 8.53 -13.72 -8.64
N SER A 312 7.43 -13.09 -9.05
CA SER A 312 6.46 -13.67 -9.99
C SER A 312 5.89 -12.63 -10.95
N TYR A 313 5.35 -13.07 -12.10
CA TYR A 313 4.57 -12.21 -12.97
C TYR A 313 3.25 -11.75 -12.33
N PHE A 314 2.82 -12.41 -11.25
CA PHE A 314 1.62 -12.04 -10.51
C PHE A 314 1.84 -10.94 -9.47
N ASP A 315 3.08 -10.54 -9.17
CA ASP A 315 3.39 -9.62 -8.06
C ASP A 315 2.57 -8.31 -8.13
N PHE A 316 2.69 -7.58 -9.23
CA PHE A 316 1.99 -6.30 -9.42
C PHE A 316 0.46 -6.47 -9.47
N LEU A 317 -0.02 -7.62 -9.96
CA LEU A 317 -1.45 -7.94 -10.02
C LEU A 317 -2.01 -8.18 -8.62
N ILE A 318 -1.27 -8.90 -7.79
CA ILE A 318 -1.61 -9.20 -6.40
C ILE A 318 -1.62 -7.90 -5.59
N VAL A 319 -0.56 -7.08 -5.68
CA VAL A 319 -0.49 -5.77 -4.99
C VAL A 319 -1.65 -4.88 -5.43
N SER A 320 -1.89 -4.75 -6.74
CA SER A 320 -3.00 -3.95 -7.28
C SER A 320 -4.38 -4.47 -6.83
N SER A 321 -4.58 -5.78 -6.80
CA SER A 321 -5.83 -6.40 -6.34
C SER A 321 -6.03 -6.20 -4.84
N ILE A 322 -4.99 -6.31 -4.01
CA ILE A 322 -5.04 -6.00 -2.58
C ILE A 322 -5.49 -4.55 -2.38
N PHE A 323 -4.84 -3.60 -3.05
CA PHE A 323 -5.21 -2.18 -2.97
C PHE A 323 -6.68 -1.97 -3.38
N TYR A 324 -7.08 -2.51 -4.53
CA TYR A 324 -8.45 -2.36 -5.01
C TYR A 324 -9.49 -2.99 -4.05
N ARG A 325 -9.22 -4.18 -3.52
CA ARG A 325 -10.10 -4.88 -2.57
C ARG A 325 -10.20 -4.14 -1.25
N ARG A 326 -9.09 -3.55 -0.77
CA ARG A 326 -8.98 -2.76 0.46
C ARG A 326 -9.39 -1.29 0.29
N HIS A 327 -10.11 -0.97 -0.80
CA HIS A 327 -10.63 0.38 -1.08
C HIS A 327 -9.53 1.44 -1.14
N MET A 328 -8.39 1.10 -1.73
CA MET A 328 -7.31 2.02 -2.06
C MET A 328 -7.18 2.11 -3.59
N LEU A 329 -6.70 3.24 -4.07
CA LEU A 329 -6.36 3.39 -5.49
C LEU A 329 -5.16 2.48 -5.82
N PRO A 330 -5.26 1.57 -6.80
CA PRO A 330 -4.10 0.79 -7.25
C PRO A 330 -2.94 1.70 -7.69
N PRO A 331 -1.69 1.28 -7.46
CA PRO A 331 -0.52 2.09 -7.77
C PRO A 331 -0.32 2.29 -9.28
N HIS A 332 0.36 3.36 -9.65
CA HIS A 332 0.94 3.50 -10.99
C HIS A 332 2.19 2.65 -11.08
N ILE A 333 2.18 1.67 -11.99
CA ILE A 333 3.21 0.63 -12.06
C ILE A 333 4.26 1.04 -13.09
N ALA A 334 5.51 1.16 -12.67
CA ALA A 334 6.64 1.31 -13.57
C ALA A 334 6.93 -0.03 -14.26
N ALA A 335 6.61 -0.13 -15.55
CA ALA A 335 6.77 -1.35 -16.33
C ALA A 335 7.81 -1.16 -17.44
N ARG A 336 8.51 -2.24 -17.81
CA ARG A 336 9.38 -2.22 -18.98
C ARG A 336 8.54 -2.29 -20.27
N GLU A 337 9.02 -1.63 -21.33
CA GLU A 337 8.34 -1.59 -22.64
C GLU A 337 8.04 -2.96 -23.25
N ASN A 338 8.84 -3.98 -22.94
CA ASN A 338 8.61 -5.36 -23.41
C ASN A 338 7.32 -5.98 -22.86
N MET A 339 6.72 -5.41 -21.80
CA MET A 339 5.40 -5.81 -21.31
C MET A 339 4.25 -5.20 -22.13
N ALA A 340 4.52 -4.23 -23.01
CA ALA A 340 3.52 -3.52 -23.79
C ALA A 340 3.17 -4.22 -25.13
N PHE A 341 3.37 -5.53 -25.25
CA PHE A 341 3.13 -6.25 -26.50
C PHE A 341 1.62 -6.40 -26.81
N GLY A 342 1.25 -6.28 -28.09
CA GLY A 342 -0.12 -6.52 -28.58
C GLY A 342 -1.21 -5.74 -27.80
N PRO A 343 -2.38 -6.37 -27.51
CA PRO A 343 -3.46 -5.70 -26.77
C PRO A 343 -3.13 -5.48 -25.29
N PHE A 344 -2.12 -6.17 -24.74
CA PHE A 344 -1.77 -6.09 -23.32
C PHE A 344 -1.19 -4.72 -22.95
N GLY A 345 -0.45 -4.06 -23.84
CA GLY A 345 -0.01 -2.68 -23.61
C GLY A 345 -1.16 -1.72 -23.33
N PHE A 346 -2.29 -1.88 -24.03
CA PHE A 346 -3.50 -1.08 -23.77
C PHE A 346 -4.12 -1.43 -22.40
N LEU A 347 -4.23 -2.72 -22.07
CA LEU A 347 -4.79 -3.21 -20.81
C LEU A 347 -3.96 -2.71 -19.61
N TRP A 348 -2.64 -2.85 -19.67
CA TRP A 348 -1.74 -2.42 -18.59
C TRP A 348 -1.76 -0.91 -18.39
N ARG A 349 -1.81 -0.10 -19.46
CA ARG A 349 -1.99 1.36 -19.31
C ARG A 349 -3.30 1.71 -18.60
N ARG A 350 -4.37 0.95 -18.86
CA ARG A 350 -5.67 1.12 -18.21
C ARG A 350 -5.67 0.66 -16.76
N ALA A 351 -4.79 -0.27 -16.41
CA ALA A 351 -4.51 -0.70 -15.04
C ALA A 351 -3.66 0.30 -14.24
N GLY A 352 -2.97 1.24 -14.91
CA GLY A 352 -2.09 2.22 -14.27
C GLY A 352 -0.61 2.08 -14.64
N ALA A 353 -0.24 1.14 -15.51
CA ALA A 353 1.15 0.97 -15.92
C ALA A 353 1.64 2.11 -16.82
N PHE A 354 2.81 2.64 -16.51
CA PHE A 354 3.58 3.52 -17.37
C PHE A 354 4.89 2.83 -17.77
N PHE A 355 5.36 3.11 -18.98
CA PHE A 355 6.39 2.29 -19.62
C PHE A 355 7.72 3.02 -19.73
N LEU A 356 8.80 2.33 -19.35
CA LEU A 356 10.17 2.76 -19.58
C LEU A 356 10.87 1.93 -20.65
N ARG A 357 11.69 2.60 -21.46
CA ARG A 357 12.62 1.99 -22.42
C ARG A 357 13.77 1.28 -21.71
N ARG A 358 14.43 0.37 -22.42
CA ARG A 358 15.71 -0.22 -21.94
C ARG A 358 16.84 0.80 -21.85
N SER A 359 16.87 1.77 -22.76
CA SER A 359 17.90 2.80 -22.87
C SER A 359 17.32 4.20 -22.74
N PHE A 360 18.04 5.05 -22.00
CA PHE A 360 17.74 6.46 -21.79
C PHE A 360 18.76 7.37 -22.51
N ALA A 361 19.38 6.87 -23.58
CA ALA A 361 20.39 7.62 -24.35
C ALA A 361 19.83 8.86 -25.06
N ASP A 362 18.52 8.87 -25.36
CA ASP A 362 17.84 10.04 -25.95
C ASP A 362 17.51 11.06 -24.85
N PRO A 363 18.16 12.25 -24.84
CA PRO A 363 17.96 13.26 -23.79
C PRO A 363 16.52 13.78 -23.72
N LEU A 364 15.85 13.91 -24.88
CA LEU A 364 14.46 14.37 -24.94
C LEU A 364 13.52 13.36 -24.28
N TYR A 365 13.73 12.07 -24.54
CA TYR A 365 12.97 11.01 -23.88
C TYR A 365 13.18 11.03 -22.36
N LYS A 366 14.44 11.17 -21.91
CA LYS A 366 14.79 11.23 -20.48
C LYS A 366 14.04 12.37 -19.77
N GLU A 367 14.03 13.57 -20.36
CA GLU A 367 13.34 14.72 -19.76
C GLU A 367 11.82 14.58 -19.75
N VAL A 368 11.22 14.02 -20.81
CA VAL A 368 9.78 13.72 -20.83
C VAL A 368 9.41 12.70 -19.76
N PHE A 369 10.21 11.65 -19.60
CA PHE A 369 10.01 10.62 -18.58
C PHE A 369 10.13 11.19 -17.17
N ARG A 370 11.23 11.91 -16.89
CA ARG A 370 11.50 12.55 -15.60
C ARG A 370 10.38 13.50 -15.20
N THR A 371 9.91 14.33 -16.13
CA THR A 371 8.82 15.28 -15.89
C THR A 371 7.49 14.56 -15.64
N TYR A 372 7.22 13.43 -16.30
CA TYR A 372 6.03 12.63 -16.04
C TYR A 372 6.03 12.01 -14.64
N VAL A 373 7.15 11.43 -14.20
CA VAL A 373 7.30 10.91 -12.81
C VAL A 373 7.15 12.04 -11.80
N ALA A 374 7.77 13.19 -12.04
CA ALA A 374 7.61 14.37 -11.20
C ALA A 374 6.15 14.85 -11.11
N HIS A 375 5.38 14.75 -12.21
CA HIS A 375 3.95 15.01 -12.20
C HIS A 375 3.19 14.02 -11.29
N LEU A 376 3.50 12.72 -11.36
CA LEU A 376 2.85 11.71 -10.52
C LEU A 376 3.06 11.98 -9.01
N ILE A 377 4.31 12.25 -8.60
CA ILE A 377 4.68 12.61 -7.23
C ILE A 377 3.99 13.92 -6.82
N LYS A 378 4.04 14.93 -7.67
CA LYS A 378 3.45 16.25 -7.42
C LYS A 378 1.93 16.19 -7.27
N GLU A 379 1.22 15.32 -7.97
CA GLU A 379 -0.23 15.11 -7.80
C GLU A 379 -0.53 14.19 -6.60
N GLY A 380 0.45 13.39 -6.17
CA GLY A 380 0.35 12.50 -5.01
C GLY A 380 -0.23 11.15 -5.37
N PHE A 381 0.03 10.66 -6.57
CA PHE A 381 -0.32 9.29 -6.96
C PHE A 381 0.61 8.30 -6.27
N THR A 382 0.04 7.19 -5.79
CA THR A 382 0.84 6.06 -5.34
C THR A 382 1.52 5.41 -6.54
N GLN A 383 2.81 5.13 -6.42
CA GLN A 383 3.61 4.49 -7.46
C GLN A 383 4.09 3.12 -6.98
N GLU A 384 4.43 2.25 -7.92
CA GLU A 384 5.05 0.94 -7.67
C GLU A 384 6.17 0.73 -8.68
N PHE A 385 7.36 0.35 -8.21
CA PHE A 385 8.44 -0.09 -9.09
C PHE A 385 9.29 -1.18 -8.46
N PHE A 386 9.80 -2.09 -9.28
CA PHE A 386 10.69 -3.16 -8.85
C PHE A 386 12.14 -2.66 -8.86
N ILE A 387 12.70 -2.37 -7.68
CA ILE A 387 14.07 -1.84 -7.55
C ILE A 387 15.13 -2.81 -8.08
N GLU A 388 14.88 -4.12 -8.01
CA GLU A 388 15.73 -5.17 -8.58
C GLU A 388 15.82 -5.07 -10.12
N GLY A 389 14.84 -4.43 -10.76
CA GLY A 389 14.68 -4.31 -12.22
C GLY A 389 14.19 -5.61 -12.89
N SER A 390 14.63 -6.78 -12.47
CA SER A 390 14.20 -8.09 -13.00
C SER A 390 13.82 -9.06 -11.90
N ARG A 391 13.02 -10.07 -12.25
CA ARG A 391 12.74 -11.19 -11.34
C ARG A 391 14.02 -11.92 -10.96
N SER A 392 14.15 -12.26 -9.69
CA SER A 392 15.22 -13.14 -9.25
C SER A 392 14.96 -14.58 -9.69
N ARG A 393 16.00 -15.21 -10.24
CA ARG A 393 15.98 -16.63 -10.67
C ARG A 393 16.51 -17.58 -9.60
N THR A 394 17.28 -17.04 -8.66
CA THR A 394 17.93 -17.81 -7.59
C THR A 394 17.15 -17.73 -6.29
N GLY A 395 16.10 -16.91 -6.20
CA GLY A 395 15.39 -16.63 -4.95
C GLY A 395 16.07 -15.59 -4.05
N LYS A 396 17.31 -15.20 -4.34
CA LYS A 396 18.01 -14.10 -3.63
C LYS A 396 17.53 -12.73 -4.11
N THR A 397 17.58 -11.72 -3.26
CA THR A 397 17.26 -10.34 -3.67
C THR A 397 18.40 -9.78 -4.50
N LEU A 398 18.10 -9.09 -5.60
CA LEU A 398 19.12 -8.52 -6.49
C LEU A 398 19.56 -7.13 -6.04
N SER A 399 20.75 -6.71 -6.46
CA SER A 399 21.25 -5.35 -6.22
C SER A 399 20.33 -4.30 -6.84
N PRO A 400 20.15 -3.14 -6.17
CA PRO A 400 19.20 -2.13 -6.59
C PRO A 400 19.63 -1.46 -7.90
N ARG A 401 18.66 -1.27 -8.81
CA ARG A 401 18.78 -0.44 -10.02
C ARG A 401 18.26 0.96 -9.71
N LEU A 402 19.18 1.91 -9.61
CA LEU A 402 18.93 3.23 -9.02
C LEU A 402 18.22 4.24 -9.93
N GLY A 403 17.99 3.92 -11.21
CA GLY A 403 17.46 4.90 -12.19
C GLY A 403 16.11 5.52 -11.76
N VAL A 404 15.11 4.67 -11.49
CA VAL A 404 13.77 5.14 -11.06
C VAL A 404 13.85 5.84 -9.71
N LEU A 405 14.62 5.29 -8.77
CA LEU A 405 14.83 5.86 -7.45
C LEU A 405 15.45 7.27 -7.52
N SER A 406 16.44 7.49 -8.40
CA SER A 406 17.05 8.80 -8.63
C SER A 406 16.01 9.83 -9.09
N TRP A 407 15.12 9.46 -10.02
CA TRP A 407 14.08 10.36 -10.49
C TRP A 407 13.02 10.65 -9.43
N ASP A 408 12.68 9.68 -8.59
CA ASP A 408 11.77 9.91 -7.47
C ASP A 408 12.38 10.90 -6.45
N VAL A 409 13.68 10.78 -6.15
CA VAL A 409 14.39 11.71 -5.26
C VAL A 409 14.47 13.11 -5.86
N GLU A 410 14.88 13.24 -7.12
CA GLU A 410 14.90 14.54 -7.83
C GLU A 410 13.52 15.19 -7.89
N ALA A 411 12.50 14.40 -8.23
CA ALA A 411 11.12 14.85 -8.27
C ALA A 411 10.65 15.33 -6.90
N PHE A 412 10.99 14.61 -5.82
CA PHE A 412 10.66 15.03 -4.47
C PHE A 412 11.29 16.38 -4.11
N LEU A 413 12.60 16.53 -4.36
CA LEU A 413 13.34 17.76 -4.11
C LEU A 413 12.70 18.96 -4.83
N ALA A 414 12.22 18.77 -6.07
CA ALA A 414 11.55 19.80 -6.88
C ALA A 414 10.05 20.00 -6.59
N SER A 415 9.36 19.04 -5.96
CA SER A 415 7.89 19.02 -5.86
C SER A 415 7.29 19.96 -4.81
N GLY A 416 8.10 20.43 -3.85
CA GLY A 416 7.62 21.17 -2.66
C GLY A 416 6.70 20.35 -1.74
N ARG A 417 6.62 19.02 -1.93
CA ARG A 417 5.88 18.13 -1.03
C ARG A 417 6.59 18.05 0.32
N ARG A 418 5.80 17.79 1.37
CA ARG A 418 6.32 17.65 2.74
C ARG A 418 7.20 16.41 2.87
N ASP A 419 6.72 15.30 2.34
CA ASP A 419 7.46 14.03 2.35
C ASP A 419 7.14 13.18 1.11
N LEU A 420 7.98 12.18 0.87
CA LEU A 420 7.78 11.07 -0.05
C LEU A 420 8.20 9.79 0.69
N LEU A 421 7.31 8.81 0.74
CA LEU A 421 7.54 7.61 1.53
C LEU A 421 7.81 6.41 0.63
N PHE A 422 8.94 5.74 0.84
CA PHE A 422 9.22 4.44 0.23
C PHE A 422 8.72 3.34 1.15
N VAL A 423 7.88 2.44 0.64
CA VAL A 423 7.37 1.30 1.40
C VAL A 423 7.93 0.02 0.80
N PRO A 424 8.88 -0.64 1.48
CA PRO A 424 9.34 -1.98 1.12
C PRO A 424 8.16 -2.96 1.15
N VAL A 425 8.01 -3.78 0.11
CA VAL A 425 6.97 -4.82 0.06
C VAL A 425 7.60 -6.17 -0.23
N ALA A 426 7.43 -7.13 0.66
CA ALA A 426 7.88 -8.49 0.43
C ALA A 426 6.71 -9.38 -0.01
N LEU A 427 6.89 -10.08 -1.13
CA LEU A 427 5.95 -11.10 -1.61
C LEU A 427 6.59 -12.47 -1.42
N THR A 428 5.99 -13.27 -0.55
CA THR A 428 6.46 -14.63 -0.23
C THR A 428 5.45 -15.65 -0.73
N TYR A 429 5.92 -16.59 -1.54
CA TYR A 429 5.12 -17.65 -2.14
C TYR A 429 5.49 -18.99 -1.53
N GLU A 430 4.50 -19.76 -1.09
CA GLU A 430 4.75 -21.16 -0.67
C GLU A 430 5.23 -22.03 -1.84
N ARG A 431 4.70 -21.76 -3.03
CA ARG A 431 5.16 -22.32 -4.31
C ARG A 431 5.10 -21.28 -5.42
N LEU A 432 6.20 -21.12 -6.16
CA LEU A 432 6.23 -20.25 -7.32
C LEU A 432 5.56 -20.93 -8.53
N VAL A 433 4.74 -20.19 -9.26
CA VAL A 433 4.11 -20.69 -10.50
C VAL A 433 5.18 -20.92 -11.57
N GLU A 434 6.17 -20.04 -11.63
CA GLU A 434 7.25 -20.04 -12.62
C GLU A 434 8.48 -20.87 -12.23
N GLU A 435 8.42 -21.65 -11.15
CA GLU A 435 9.55 -22.45 -10.63
C GLU A 435 10.21 -23.29 -11.73
N GLY A 436 9.42 -24.03 -12.52
CA GLY A 436 9.95 -24.89 -13.58
C GLY A 436 10.68 -24.13 -14.67
N ALA A 437 10.15 -22.96 -15.08
CA ALA A 437 10.79 -22.10 -16.07
C ALA A 437 12.10 -21.50 -15.52
N MET A 438 12.10 -21.07 -14.26
CA MET A 438 13.31 -20.55 -13.61
C MET A 438 14.41 -21.61 -13.49
N VAL A 439 14.05 -22.86 -13.14
CA VAL A 439 15.00 -23.97 -13.08
C VAL A 439 15.58 -24.28 -14.46
N GLY A 440 14.74 -24.31 -15.50
CA GLY A 440 15.19 -24.50 -16.89
C GLY A 440 16.16 -23.41 -17.36
N GLU A 441 15.86 -22.13 -17.08
CA GLU A 441 16.76 -21.01 -17.39
C GLU A 441 18.12 -21.15 -16.67
N LEU A 442 18.14 -21.60 -15.41
CA LEU A 442 19.39 -21.88 -14.69
C LEU A 442 20.18 -23.05 -15.32
N GLU A 443 19.49 -24.02 -15.95
CA GLU A 443 20.08 -25.18 -16.64
C GLU A 443 20.67 -24.83 -18.02
N GLY A 444 20.63 -23.55 -18.40
CA GLY A 444 21.15 -23.07 -19.67
C GLY A 444 20.14 -23.15 -20.80
N ALA A 445 18.85 -23.44 -20.51
CA ALA A 445 17.80 -23.20 -21.48
C ALA A 445 17.84 -21.73 -21.89
N ALA A 446 17.67 -21.47 -23.18
CA ALA A 446 17.56 -20.10 -23.67
C ALA A 446 16.46 -19.41 -22.86
N LYS A 447 16.69 -18.14 -22.49
CA LYS A 447 15.66 -17.33 -21.87
C LYS A 447 14.51 -17.26 -22.86
N GLU A 448 13.52 -18.12 -22.70
CA GLU A 448 12.31 -18.01 -23.47
C GLU A 448 11.69 -16.68 -23.07
N ASP A 449 11.39 -15.84 -24.06
CA ASP A 449 10.46 -14.74 -23.87
C ASP A 449 9.06 -15.34 -23.65
N GLU A 450 8.90 -16.14 -22.58
CA GLU A 450 7.61 -16.56 -22.07
C GLU A 450 6.92 -15.30 -21.59
N SER A 451 6.29 -14.64 -22.56
CA SER A 451 5.33 -13.57 -22.37
C SER A 451 4.27 -14.07 -21.40
N MET A 452 3.62 -13.15 -20.68
CA MET A 452 2.47 -13.49 -19.83
C MET A 452 1.42 -14.35 -20.57
N LEU A 453 1.36 -14.33 -21.91
CA LEU A 453 0.56 -15.25 -22.72
C LEU A 453 0.98 -16.72 -22.63
N GLY A 454 2.27 -17.03 -22.56
CA GLY A 454 2.75 -18.42 -22.41
C GLY A 454 2.25 -19.01 -21.09
N LEU A 455 2.48 -18.26 -20.00
CA LEU A 455 1.99 -18.62 -18.67
C LEU A 455 0.44 -18.66 -18.59
N MET A 456 -0.23 -17.71 -19.25
CA MET A 456 -1.69 -17.74 -19.37
C MET A 456 -2.15 -18.96 -20.17
N ARG A 457 -1.62 -19.25 -21.37
CA ARG A 457 -1.97 -20.43 -22.20
C ARG A 457 -1.71 -21.75 -21.50
N ALA A 458 -0.83 -21.75 -20.50
CA ALA A 458 -0.68 -22.80 -19.51
C ALA A 458 -1.91 -22.93 -18.57
N TRP A 459 -3.15 -22.74 -19.07
CA TRP A 459 -4.42 -23.01 -18.39
C TRP A 459 -4.53 -24.46 -17.87
N ARG A 460 -3.70 -25.38 -18.39
CA ARG A 460 -3.54 -26.73 -17.84
C ARG A 460 -2.89 -26.76 -16.45
N PHE A 461 -2.09 -25.75 -16.08
CA PHE A 461 -1.50 -25.60 -14.74
C PHE A 461 -2.42 -24.90 -13.73
N LEU A 462 -3.49 -24.23 -14.18
CA LEU A 462 -4.56 -23.68 -13.33
C LEU A 462 -5.35 -24.76 -12.56
N GLN A 463 -5.07 -26.05 -12.78
CA GLN A 463 -5.60 -27.16 -11.98
C GLN A 463 -4.83 -27.42 -10.67
N ARG A 464 -3.61 -26.87 -10.52
CA ARG A 464 -2.79 -27.04 -9.30
C ARG A 464 -2.95 -25.83 -8.38
N ARG A 465 -3.05 -26.07 -7.06
CA ARG A 465 -3.04 -25.02 -6.03
C ARG A 465 -1.58 -24.77 -5.61
N PHE A 466 -1.09 -23.55 -5.80
CA PHE A 466 0.30 -23.15 -5.54
C PHE A 466 0.54 -22.67 -4.10
N GLY A 467 -0.24 -23.19 -3.15
CA GLY A 467 -0.18 -22.77 -1.75
C GLY A 467 -0.69 -21.33 -1.54
N SER A 468 -0.24 -20.71 -0.46
CA SER A 468 -0.60 -19.34 -0.06
C SER A 468 0.45 -18.31 -0.50
N VAL A 469 0.02 -17.06 -0.66
CA VAL A 469 0.90 -15.91 -0.88
C VAL A 469 0.77 -14.96 0.31
N TYR A 470 1.91 -14.56 0.85
CA TYR A 470 1.99 -13.60 1.94
C TYR A 470 2.61 -12.31 1.41
N VAL A 471 1.88 -11.20 1.59
CA VAL A 471 2.31 -9.87 1.16
C VAL A 471 2.50 -9.01 2.40
N ASN A 472 3.76 -8.72 2.73
CA ASN A 472 4.09 -7.92 3.90
C ASN A 472 4.54 -6.52 3.48
N PHE A 473 3.85 -5.50 3.98
CA PHE A 473 4.20 -4.10 3.80
C PHE A 473 5.09 -3.67 4.98
N GLY A 474 6.36 -3.42 4.68
CA GLY A 474 7.38 -3.00 5.65
C GLY A 474 7.14 -1.60 6.22
N ALA A 475 8.03 -1.17 7.11
CA ALA A 475 7.99 0.17 7.66
C ALA A 475 8.21 1.23 6.55
N PRO A 476 7.34 2.26 6.44
CA PRO A 476 7.56 3.36 5.49
C PRO A 476 8.83 4.14 5.83
N LEU A 477 9.71 4.32 4.84
CA LEU A 477 10.93 5.11 4.92
C LEU A 477 10.65 6.53 4.44
N SER A 478 10.80 7.52 5.32
CA SER A 478 10.64 8.94 5.00
C SER A 478 11.85 9.46 4.26
N LEU A 479 11.64 9.89 3.01
CA LEU A 479 12.70 10.53 2.23
C LEU A 479 13.07 11.90 2.82
N ALA A 480 12.09 12.64 3.34
CA ALA A 480 12.37 13.92 3.99
C ALA A 480 13.28 13.74 5.22
N ALA A 481 13.01 12.73 6.04
CA ALA A 481 13.84 12.42 7.21
C ALA A 481 15.22 11.90 6.80
N ALA A 482 15.31 11.05 5.77
CA ALA A 482 16.59 10.53 5.28
C ALA A 482 17.47 11.63 4.67
N ILE A 483 16.88 12.63 4.01
CA ILE A 483 17.62 13.79 3.48
C ILE A 483 18.08 14.71 4.63
N GLY A 484 17.22 14.97 5.62
CA GLY A 484 17.51 15.85 6.74
C GLY A 484 18.01 17.23 6.28
N ASP A 485 19.11 17.70 6.87
CA ASP A 485 19.70 19.02 6.60
C ASP A 485 20.43 19.10 5.24
N ARG A 486 20.69 17.96 4.60
CA ARG A 486 21.37 17.88 3.30
C ARG A 486 20.48 18.31 2.14
N ARG A 487 19.26 18.78 2.39
CA ARG A 487 18.33 19.18 1.32
C ARG A 487 18.91 20.24 0.39
N ALA A 488 19.63 21.23 0.92
CA ALA A 488 20.25 22.28 0.11
C ALA A 488 21.40 21.74 -0.75
N GLU A 489 22.27 20.89 -0.16
CA GLU A 489 23.36 20.17 -0.85
C GLU A 489 22.81 19.33 -2.00
N LEU A 490 21.78 18.53 -1.74
CA LEU A 490 21.19 17.61 -2.71
C LEU A 490 20.31 18.31 -3.75
N ALA A 491 19.73 19.47 -3.45
CA ALA A 491 18.90 20.23 -4.40
C ALA A 491 19.71 21.16 -5.31
N GLY A 492 21.01 21.38 -5.00
CA GLY A 492 21.87 22.27 -5.76
C GLY A 492 22.08 21.85 -7.22
N ASP A 493 22.47 22.81 -8.05
CA ASP A 493 22.88 22.59 -9.43
C ASP A 493 24.41 22.43 -9.50
N GLY A 494 24.90 21.59 -10.40
CA GLY A 494 26.34 21.34 -10.60
C GLY A 494 26.77 19.88 -10.40
N GLU A 495 28.06 19.63 -10.62
CA GLU A 495 28.65 18.28 -10.58
C GLU A 495 28.73 17.74 -9.14
N GLU A 496 29.13 18.57 -8.18
CA GLU A 496 29.24 18.21 -6.77
C GLU A 496 27.89 17.78 -6.17
N ALA A 497 26.86 18.62 -6.34
CA ALA A 497 25.49 18.28 -5.93
C ALA A 497 24.98 17.00 -6.62
N SER A 498 25.35 16.78 -7.89
CA SER A 498 24.99 15.56 -8.63
C SER A 498 25.74 14.32 -8.14
N ALA A 499 26.99 14.45 -7.71
CA ALA A 499 27.75 13.37 -7.08
C ALA A 499 27.18 13.03 -5.69
N ALA A 500 26.91 14.05 -4.87
CA ALA A 500 26.28 13.89 -3.57
C ALA A 500 24.91 13.21 -3.66
N ARG A 501 24.08 13.61 -4.64
CA ARG A 501 22.80 12.95 -4.95
C ARG A 501 22.98 11.49 -5.33
N ARG A 502 23.95 11.16 -6.21
CA ARG A 502 24.20 9.76 -6.61
C ARG A 502 24.59 8.89 -5.42
N ALA A 503 25.53 9.36 -4.60
CA ALA A 503 25.94 8.65 -3.39
C ALA A 503 24.79 8.48 -2.40
N PHE A 504 23.95 9.50 -2.21
CA PHE A 504 22.75 9.41 -1.38
C PHE A 504 21.75 8.37 -1.91
N VAL A 505 21.49 8.38 -3.22
CA VAL A 505 20.58 7.43 -3.88
C VAL A 505 21.11 6.00 -3.79
N GLU A 506 22.42 5.80 -3.89
CA GLU A 506 23.07 4.48 -3.70
C GLU A 506 22.81 3.94 -2.30
N LEU A 507 23.07 4.74 -1.26
CA LEU A 507 22.82 4.35 0.14
C LEU A 507 21.34 4.10 0.42
N LEU A 508 20.46 4.98 -0.08
CA LEU A 508 19.01 4.82 0.05
C LEU A 508 18.54 3.53 -0.65
N GLY A 509 19.09 3.21 -1.82
CA GLY A 509 18.77 2.00 -2.56
C GLY A 509 19.16 0.73 -1.79
N LEU A 510 20.34 0.72 -1.18
CA LEU A 510 20.78 -0.38 -0.31
C LEU A 510 19.87 -0.52 0.92
N GLN A 511 19.58 0.58 1.59
CA GLN A 511 18.67 0.59 2.76
C GLN A 511 17.28 0.06 2.40
N ILE A 512 16.71 0.46 1.26
CA ILE A 512 15.42 -0.06 0.80
C ILE A 512 15.48 -1.57 0.59
N VAL A 513 16.53 -2.09 -0.03
CA VAL A 513 16.70 -3.54 -0.28
C VAL A 513 16.86 -4.32 1.03
N GLU A 514 17.62 -3.81 1.99
CA GLU A 514 17.72 -4.42 3.33
C GLU A 514 16.35 -4.48 4.01
N GLN A 515 15.58 -3.39 3.98
CA GLN A 515 14.25 -3.35 4.56
C GLN A 515 13.24 -4.24 3.81
N MET A 516 13.42 -4.45 2.51
CA MET A 516 12.67 -5.43 1.74
C MET A 516 12.96 -6.85 2.22
N ASN A 517 14.23 -7.18 2.48
CA ASN A 517 14.62 -8.48 3.03
C ASN A 517 14.03 -8.69 4.43
N LEU A 518 14.17 -7.71 5.34
CA LEU A 518 13.56 -7.78 6.67
C LEU A 518 12.03 -7.86 6.66
N ALA A 519 11.38 -7.51 5.54
CA ALA A 519 9.95 -7.67 5.37
C ALA A 519 9.55 -9.08 4.90
N VAL A 520 10.48 -9.93 4.45
CA VAL A 520 10.18 -11.30 3.99
C VAL A 520 9.66 -12.14 5.15
N VAL A 521 8.57 -12.89 4.91
CA VAL A 521 7.93 -13.75 5.91
C VAL A 521 8.33 -15.20 5.65
N PRO A 522 9.22 -15.81 6.46
CA PRO A 522 9.64 -17.20 6.26
C PRO A 522 8.47 -18.17 6.28
N HIS A 523 8.47 -19.11 5.34
CA HIS A 523 7.46 -20.14 5.17
C HIS A 523 8.07 -21.54 5.27
N ALA A 524 7.22 -22.54 5.50
CA ALA A 524 7.64 -23.92 5.72
C ALA A 524 8.52 -24.50 4.61
N THR A 525 8.21 -24.24 3.34
CA THR A 525 9.04 -24.72 2.22
C THR A 525 10.47 -24.16 2.27
N GLY A 526 10.65 -22.88 2.61
CA GLY A 526 11.96 -22.26 2.73
C GLY A 526 12.78 -22.84 3.89
N VAL A 527 12.12 -23.04 5.05
CA VAL A 527 12.74 -23.65 6.24
C VAL A 527 13.12 -25.11 5.96
N ALA A 528 12.22 -25.92 5.41
CA ALA A 528 12.48 -27.31 5.06
C ALA A 528 13.57 -27.44 3.98
N ALA A 529 13.56 -26.58 2.96
CA ALA A 529 14.62 -26.55 1.95
C ALA A 529 15.98 -26.21 2.56
N CYS A 530 16.03 -25.29 3.52
CA CYS A 530 17.25 -24.96 4.24
C CYS A 530 17.75 -26.13 5.10
N ALA A 531 16.86 -26.79 5.83
CA ALA A 531 17.19 -27.97 6.63
C ALA A 531 17.75 -29.13 5.77
N LEU A 532 17.08 -29.45 4.65
CA LEU A 532 17.50 -30.53 3.75
C LEU A 532 18.80 -30.23 3.02
N LEU A 533 18.98 -29.00 2.52
CA LEU A 533 20.16 -28.62 1.74
C LEU A 533 21.38 -28.29 2.60
N GLY A 534 21.18 -28.08 3.91
CA GLY A 534 22.26 -27.91 4.88
C GLY A 534 22.97 -29.21 5.27
N GLU A 535 22.36 -30.36 4.99
CA GLU A 535 22.92 -31.67 5.32
C GLU A 535 23.88 -32.19 4.22
N ARG A 536 24.88 -33.00 4.61
CA ARG A 536 25.80 -33.62 3.63
C ARG A 536 25.11 -34.72 2.81
N ARG A 537 24.07 -35.33 3.38
CA ARG A 537 23.26 -36.39 2.80
C ARG A 537 22.06 -35.80 2.05
N ARG A 538 21.55 -36.53 1.05
CA ARG A 538 20.40 -36.10 0.22
C ARG A 538 19.04 -36.36 0.87
N GLY A 539 19.02 -37.03 2.01
CA GLY A 539 17.79 -37.36 2.74
C GLY A 539 18.04 -37.48 4.24
N LEU A 540 16.95 -37.31 4.98
CA LEU A 540 16.88 -37.30 6.44
C LEU A 540 15.68 -38.14 6.88
N PHE A 541 15.75 -38.73 8.08
CA PHE A 541 14.54 -39.28 8.69
C PHE A 541 13.55 -38.16 8.98
N ARG A 542 12.24 -38.46 8.98
CA ARG A 542 11.19 -37.47 9.27
C ARG A 542 11.45 -36.68 10.56
N GLU A 543 11.78 -37.39 11.64
CA GLU A 543 12.04 -36.79 12.96
C GLU A 543 13.29 -35.89 12.93
N GLU A 544 14.34 -36.31 12.21
CA GLU A 544 15.55 -35.49 12.04
C GLU A 544 15.24 -34.21 11.26
N LEU A 545 14.46 -34.30 10.18
CA LEU A 545 14.06 -33.13 9.41
C LEU A 545 13.23 -32.16 10.26
N ALA A 546 12.25 -32.68 11.01
CA ALA A 546 11.41 -31.87 11.90
C ALA A 546 12.26 -31.15 12.96
N LEU A 547 13.21 -31.86 13.59
CA LEU A 547 14.14 -31.27 14.55
C LEU A 547 14.98 -30.14 13.94
N ARG A 548 15.52 -30.34 12.72
CA ARG A 548 16.28 -29.29 12.02
C ARG A 548 15.43 -28.09 11.64
N MET A 549 14.19 -28.33 11.21
CA MET A 549 13.24 -27.26 10.94
C MET A 549 12.94 -26.46 12.21
N GLN A 550 12.77 -27.12 13.35
CA GLN A 550 12.57 -26.45 14.64
C GLN A 550 13.76 -25.55 15.00
N GLN A 551 14.99 -26.06 14.88
CA GLN A 551 16.20 -25.28 15.15
C GLN A 551 16.30 -24.01 14.28
N LEU A 552 15.93 -24.11 13.00
CA LEU A 552 15.88 -22.95 12.11
C LEU A 552 14.77 -21.97 12.50
N VAL A 553 13.59 -22.47 12.90
CA VAL A 553 12.49 -21.63 13.40
C VAL A 553 12.89 -20.90 14.68
N ASP A 554 13.60 -21.56 15.59
CA ASP A 554 14.07 -20.96 16.84
C ASP A 554 15.06 -19.81 16.57
N LEU A 555 15.99 -19.99 15.62
CA LEU A 555 16.89 -18.91 15.19
C LEU A 555 16.12 -17.72 14.60
N LEU A 556 15.10 -17.98 13.77
CA LEU A 556 14.26 -16.92 13.21
C LEU A 556 13.46 -16.18 14.29
N ARG A 557 13.04 -16.88 15.35
CA ARG A 557 12.35 -16.27 16.51
C ARG A 557 13.24 -15.39 17.36
N ILE A 558 14.50 -15.78 17.55
CA ILE A 558 15.48 -14.95 18.28
C ILE A 558 15.60 -13.57 17.61
N MET A 559 15.48 -13.52 16.28
CA MET A 559 15.52 -12.29 15.48
C MET A 559 14.19 -11.52 15.40
N ASP A 560 13.16 -11.93 16.16
CA ASP A 560 11.81 -11.37 16.10
C ASP A 560 11.20 -11.36 14.67
N VAL A 561 11.56 -12.36 13.85
CA VAL A 561 11.08 -12.44 12.47
C VAL A 561 9.66 -12.98 12.45
N LYS A 562 8.78 -12.27 11.73
CA LYS A 562 7.40 -12.72 11.51
C LYS A 562 7.38 -13.96 10.60
N LEU A 563 6.87 -15.07 11.13
CA LEU A 563 6.68 -16.33 10.40
C LEU A 563 5.27 -16.44 9.81
N THR A 564 5.07 -17.32 8.81
CA THR A 564 3.73 -17.57 8.29
C THR A 564 2.85 -18.26 9.35
N PRO A 565 1.55 -17.92 9.43
CA PRO A 565 0.63 -18.60 10.36
C PRO A 565 0.54 -20.11 10.13
N ALA A 566 0.76 -20.58 8.90
CA ALA A 566 0.79 -22.01 8.60
C ALA A 566 1.99 -22.71 9.25
N LEU A 567 3.18 -22.10 9.18
CA LEU A 567 4.38 -22.64 9.83
C LEU A 567 4.24 -22.66 11.35
N LEU A 568 3.75 -21.56 11.95
CA LEU A 568 3.55 -21.44 13.39
C LEU A 568 2.59 -22.48 13.98
N ARG A 569 1.55 -22.87 13.22
CA ARG A 569 0.55 -23.85 13.68
C ARG A 569 1.04 -25.30 13.65
N ASP A 570 2.11 -25.55 12.90
CA ASP A 570 2.62 -26.90 12.59
C ASP A 570 4.01 -27.13 13.22
N GLU A 571 4.41 -26.30 14.18
CA GLU A 571 5.69 -26.43 14.88
C GLU A 571 5.81 -27.73 15.68
N GLY A 572 7.05 -28.15 15.94
CA GLY A 572 7.36 -29.44 16.53
C GLY A 572 7.44 -30.54 15.48
N GLU A 573 6.30 -31.06 15.03
CA GLU A 573 6.27 -32.21 14.10
C GLU A 573 6.40 -31.82 12.63
N PHE A 574 5.98 -30.61 12.25
CA PHE A 574 5.97 -30.12 10.86
C PHE A 574 5.25 -31.06 9.88
N SER A 575 4.24 -31.79 10.37
CA SER A 575 3.56 -32.85 9.64
C SER A 575 2.83 -32.30 8.41
N ASP A 576 2.09 -31.19 8.55
CA ASP A 576 1.36 -30.56 7.44
C ASP A 576 2.32 -29.93 6.42
N SER A 577 3.40 -29.33 6.91
CA SER A 577 4.47 -28.72 6.14
C SER A 577 5.16 -29.75 5.25
N ILE A 578 5.64 -30.84 5.85
CA ILE A 578 6.27 -31.96 5.13
C ILE A 578 5.29 -32.58 4.12
N ALA A 579 4.04 -32.80 4.52
CA ALA A 579 3.00 -33.29 3.61
C ALA A 579 2.75 -32.34 2.43
N SER A 580 2.85 -31.03 2.65
CA SER A 580 2.79 -30.02 1.59
C SER A 580 3.95 -30.16 0.61
N LEU A 581 5.19 -30.29 1.08
CA LEU A 581 6.37 -30.48 0.21
C LEU A 581 6.27 -31.77 -0.64
N LEU A 582 5.78 -32.86 -0.05
CA LEU A 582 5.51 -34.12 -0.76
C LEU A 582 4.46 -33.93 -1.86
N ARG A 583 3.32 -33.27 -1.54
CA ARG A 583 2.28 -32.95 -2.54
C ARG A 583 2.77 -32.02 -3.65
N MET A 584 3.72 -31.14 -3.34
CA MET A 584 4.30 -30.21 -4.30
C MET A 584 5.34 -30.84 -5.22
N ASP A 585 5.74 -32.10 -4.96
CA ASP A 585 6.78 -32.82 -5.70
C ASP A 585 8.19 -32.25 -5.49
N LEU A 586 8.42 -31.58 -4.35
CA LEU A 586 9.72 -31.02 -3.99
C LEU A 586 10.63 -32.04 -3.31
N ILE A 587 10.01 -32.98 -2.57
CA ILE A 587 10.67 -34.08 -1.88
C ILE A 587 9.90 -35.39 -2.11
N ARG A 588 10.56 -36.51 -1.85
CA ARG A 588 10.05 -37.88 -1.92
C ARG A 588 10.19 -38.55 -0.55
N ALA A 589 9.35 -39.53 -0.30
CA ALA A 589 9.44 -40.40 0.87
C ALA A 589 9.83 -41.81 0.41
N ALA A 590 10.69 -42.47 1.17
CA ALA A 590 11.00 -43.89 1.05
C ALA A 590 10.98 -44.53 2.43
N ALA A 591 10.47 -45.77 2.52
CA ALA A 591 10.54 -46.55 3.74
C ALA A 591 11.93 -47.16 3.91
N ASP A 592 12.54 -46.98 5.08
CA ASP A 592 13.74 -47.67 5.53
C ASP A 592 13.41 -48.50 6.79
N ALA A 593 14.26 -49.48 7.11
CA ALA A 593 14.07 -50.36 8.28
C ALA A 593 14.01 -49.58 9.61
N ARG A 594 14.55 -48.35 9.64
CA ARG A 594 14.59 -47.47 10.82
C ARG A 594 13.53 -46.37 10.81
N GLY A 595 12.76 -46.21 9.74
CA GLY A 595 11.73 -45.17 9.62
C GLY A 595 11.58 -44.61 8.20
N GLU A 596 10.72 -43.61 8.06
CA GLU A 596 10.51 -42.92 6.78
C GLU A 596 11.65 -41.93 6.51
N ILE A 597 12.33 -42.11 5.37
CA ILE A 597 13.37 -41.19 4.86
C ILE A 597 12.73 -40.23 3.86
N LEU A 598 12.90 -38.95 4.12
CA LEU A 598 12.52 -37.86 3.24
C LEU A 598 13.77 -37.38 2.48
N PHE A 599 13.72 -37.39 1.16
CA PHE A 599 14.86 -37.02 0.31
C PHE A 599 14.41 -36.20 -0.90
N PHE A 600 15.34 -35.49 -1.53
CA PHE A 600 15.07 -34.80 -2.79
C PHE A 600 15.82 -35.44 -3.95
N GLU A 601 15.17 -35.46 -5.12
CA GLU A 601 15.80 -35.91 -6.37
C GLU A 601 16.80 -34.84 -6.87
N PRO A 602 17.90 -35.23 -7.56
CA PRO A 602 18.94 -34.29 -7.99
C PRO A 602 18.42 -33.12 -8.86
N ASN A 603 17.44 -33.39 -9.73
CA ASN A 603 16.76 -32.38 -10.58
C ASN A 603 15.92 -31.37 -9.77
N ARG A 604 15.52 -31.69 -8.53
CA ARG A 604 14.75 -30.80 -7.65
C ARG A 604 15.62 -29.90 -6.78
N ARG A 605 16.93 -30.14 -6.71
CA ARG A 605 17.85 -29.34 -5.89
C ARG A 605 17.75 -27.83 -6.18
N ARG A 606 17.72 -27.44 -7.45
CA ARG A 606 17.65 -26.03 -7.86
C ARG A 606 16.33 -25.37 -7.47
N ALA A 607 15.22 -26.11 -7.50
CA ALA A 607 13.93 -25.62 -7.00
C ALA A 607 14.00 -25.36 -5.48
N LEU A 608 14.59 -26.30 -4.72
CA LEU A 608 14.82 -26.12 -3.29
C LEU A 608 15.77 -24.96 -2.98
N ASP A 609 16.82 -24.75 -3.80
CA ASP A 609 17.73 -23.61 -3.66
C ASP A 609 16.96 -22.28 -3.73
N ILE A 610 15.97 -22.14 -4.62
CA ILE A 610 15.14 -20.93 -4.72
C ILE A 610 14.41 -20.65 -3.40
N TYR A 611 13.80 -21.67 -2.80
CA TYR A 611 13.08 -21.51 -1.53
C TYR A 611 14.02 -21.28 -0.35
N ARG A 612 15.13 -22.00 -0.26
CA ARG A 612 16.17 -21.76 0.77
C ARG A 612 16.67 -20.32 0.71
N ASN A 613 17.01 -19.86 -0.49
CA ASN A 613 17.58 -18.53 -0.71
C ASN A 613 16.63 -17.39 -0.34
N SER A 614 15.33 -17.66 -0.20
CA SER A 614 14.36 -16.67 0.27
C SER A 614 14.53 -16.31 1.75
N ILE A 615 15.17 -17.16 2.57
CA ILE A 615 15.37 -16.94 4.02
C ILE A 615 16.84 -16.85 4.45
N LEU A 616 17.79 -17.10 3.55
CA LEU A 616 19.23 -17.13 3.88
C LEU A 616 19.75 -15.82 4.48
N HIS A 617 19.18 -14.67 4.12
CA HIS A 617 19.60 -13.38 4.65
C HIS A 617 19.36 -13.24 6.17
N TYR A 618 18.37 -13.95 6.72
CA TYR A 618 18.19 -14.07 8.17
C TYR A 618 19.24 -14.99 8.79
N LEU A 619 19.57 -16.07 8.10
CA LEU A 619 20.45 -17.12 8.64
C LEU A 619 21.95 -16.80 8.47
N ALA A 620 22.32 -15.80 7.67
CA ALA A 620 23.72 -15.43 7.43
C ALA A 620 24.46 -15.10 8.74
N ALA A 621 23.87 -14.24 9.56
CA ALA A 621 24.42 -13.84 10.86
C ALA A 621 24.65 -15.01 11.83
N PRO A 622 23.63 -15.82 12.20
CA PRO A 622 23.85 -16.95 13.09
C PRO A 622 24.76 -18.03 12.47
N SER A 623 24.78 -18.19 11.15
CA SER A 623 25.68 -19.15 10.48
C SER A 623 27.15 -18.72 10.56
N PHE A 624 27.45 -17.45 10.30
CA PHE A 624 28.82 -16.94 10.43
C PHE A 624 29.26 -16.90 11.88
N LEU A 625 28.36 -16.54 12.81
CA LEU A 625 28.65 -16.62 14.24
C LEU A 625 29.01 -18.05 14.65
N ALA A 626 28.24 -19.05 14.23
CA ALA A 626 28.56 -20.45 14.51
C ALA A 626 29.93 -20.88 13.96
N LEU A 627 30.33 -20.37 12.79
CA LEU A 627 31.67 -20.60 12.23
C LEU A 627 32.76 -19.92 13.06
N GLU A 628 32.53 -18.69 13.54
CA GLU A 628 33.49 -17.98 14.38
C GLU A 628 33.59 -18.56 15.79
N LEU A 629 32.54 -19.18 16.32
CA LEU A 629 32.61 -19.91 17.59
C LEU A 629 33.51 -21.15 17.50
N LEU A 630 33.62 -21.78 16.32
CA LEU A 630 34.55 -22.91 16.10
C LEU A 630 36.02 -22.48 16.10
N THR A 631 36.32 -21.23 15.74
CA THR A 631 37.69 -20.69 15.81
C THR A 631 38.02 -20.24 17.23
N GLY A 632 37.01 -19.75 17.95
CA GLY A 632 37.11 -19.27 19.31
C GLY A 632 37.78 -17.89 19.41
N GLY A 633 37.67 -17.27 20.57
CA GLY A 633 38.33 -15.98 20.84
C GLY A 633 37.64 -15.18 21.93
N ALA A 634 38.16 -13.97 22.18
CA ALA A 634 37.47 -12.99 22.98
C ALA A 634 36.18 -12.54 22.25
N PRO A 635 35.08 -12.21 22.95
CA PRO A 635 33.82 -11.78 22.32
C PRO A 635 33.98 -10.64 21.33
N GLU A 636 34.83 -9.65 21.63
CA GLU A 636 35.09 -8.50 20.75
C GLU A 636 35.74 -8.91 19.43
N GLU A 637 36.66 -9.87 19.46
CA GLU A 637 37.33 -10.38 18.26
C GLU A 637 36.36 -11.21 17.39
N VAL A 638 35.51 -12.01 18.03
CA VAL A 638 34.46 -12.79 17.33
C VAL A 638 33.47 -11.85 16.64
N LEU A 639 33.05 -10.78 17.32
CA LEU A 639 32.15 -9.77 16.76
C LEU A 639 32.78 -9.00 15.60
N ALA A 640 34.06 -8.63 15.70
CA ALA A 640 34.77 -7.95 14.63
C ALA A 640 34.84 -8.83 13.37
N ARG A 641 35.23 -10.11 13.51
CA ARG A 641 35.26 -11.07 12.39
C ARG A 641 33.87 -11.33 11.81
N LEU A 642 32.84 -11.39 12.65
CA LEU A 642 31.45 -11.51 12.19
C LEU A 642 31.03 -10.31 11.33
N ASP A 643 31.36 -9.09 11.76
CA ASP A 643 31.06 -7.88 10.98
C ASP A 643 31.84 -7.86 9.66
N ASP A 644 33.09 -8.32 9.63
CA ASP A 644 33.87 -8.47 8.40
C ASP A 644 33.23 -9.45 7.40
N TRP A 645 32.75 -10.62 7.88
CA TRP A 645 32.06 -11.60 7.02
C TRP A 645 30.75 -11.06 6.46
N LEU A 646 29.92 -10.46 7.31
CA LEU A 646 28.69 -9.81 6.87
C LEU A 646 28.99 -8.63 5.95
N GLY A 647 30.12 -7.94 6.21
CA GLY A 647 30.86 -6.97 5.41
C GLY A 647 31.03 -7.42 3.95
N LEU A 648 31.73 -8.54 3.81
CA LEU A 648 32.11 -9.14 2.55
C LEU A 648 30.90 -9.62 1.74
N PHE A 649 29.92 -10.22 2.40
CA PHE A 649 28.75 -10.82 1.73
C PHE A 649 27.50 -9.93 1.68
N HIS A 650 27.64 -8.61 1.92
CA HIS A 650 26.50 -7.68 1.85
C HIS A 650 25.74 -7.77 0.54
N GLY A 651 26.49 -7.72 -0.56
CA GLY A 651 25.91 -7.58 -1.90
C GLY A 651 25.17 -8.84 -2.33
N GLU A 652 25.32 -9.93 -1.56
CA GLU A 652 24.67 -11.20 -1.79
C GLU A 652 23.47 -11.43 -0.87
N PHE A 653 23.57 -11.08 0.41
CA PHE A 653 22.51 -11.33 1.39
C PHE A 653 21.69 -10.11 1.77
N PHE A 654 22.24 -8.89 1.67
CA PHE A 654 21.67 -7.65 2.21
C PHE A 654 21.12 -7.86 3.62
N SER A 655 21.93 -8.50 4.48
CA SER A 655 21.62 -8.80 5.87
C SER A 655 21.77 -7.55 6.74
N ALA A 656 21.06 -7.52 7.87
CA ALA A 656 21.23 -6.47 8.87
C ALA A 656 22.69 -6.41 9.38
N ARG A 657 23.13 -5.20 9.75
CA ARG A 657 24.51 -4.91 10.19
C ARG A 657 24.56 -4.07 11.45
N GLY A 658 25.73 -4.06 12.09
CA GLY A 658 26.04 -3.13 13.19
C GLY A 658 25.15 -3.34 14.42
N PRO A 659 24.60 -2.28 15.03
CA PRO A 659 23.89 -2.39 16.32
C PRO A 659 22.64 -3.29 16.31
N ALA A 660 21.97 -3.40 15.15
CA ALA A 660 20.81 -4.28 15.01
C ALA A 660 21.19 -5.76 15.07
N LEU A 661 22.41 -6.10 14.64
CA LEU A 661 22.97 -7.44 14.74
C LEU A 661 23.46 -7.72 16.17
N SER A 662 24.20 -6.78 16.76
CA SER A 662 24.78 -6.97 18.10
C SER A 662 23.72 -7.27 19.16
N ALA A 663 22.51 -6.70 19.01
CA ALA A 663 21.38 -6.97 19.89
C ALA A 663 20.94 -8.44 19.95
N HIS A 664 21.27 -9.24 18.93
CA HIS A 664 20.87 -10.65 18.84
C HIS A 664 22.01 -11.64 19.08
N VAL A 665 23.28 -11.18 19.09
CA VAL A 665 24.44 -12.08 19.21
C VAL A 665 24.42 -12.86 20.52
N ASP A 666 24.20 -12.19 21.64
CA ASP A 666 24.13 -12.85 22.95
C ASP A 666 23.02 -13.90 23.00
N ALA A 667 21.88 -13.60 22.37
CA ALA A 667 20.75 -14.53 22.28
C ALA A 667 21.08 -15.75 21.39
N PHE A 668 21.83 -15.57 20.30
CA PHE A 668 22.32 -16.70 19.50
C PHE A 668 23.32 -17.56 20.25
N VAL A 669 24.28 -16.94 20.96
CA VAL A 669 25.26 -17.68 21.79
C VAL A 669 24.53 -18.48 22.87
N ALA A 670 23.60 -17.87 23.59
CA ALA A 670 22.79 -18.56 24.60
C ALA A 670 21.97 -19.72 24.01
N HIS A 671 21.44 -19.55 22.80
CA HIS A 671 20.75 -20.62 22.09
C HIS A 671 21.69 -21.78 21.72
N PHE A 672 22.91 -21.49 21.25
CA PHE A 672 23.90 -22.53 20.95
C PHE A 672 24.40 -23.25 22.21
N ASP A 673 24.58 -22.52 23.32
CA ASP A 673 24.90 -23.08 24.64
C ASP A 673 23.80 -24.01 25.15
N ALA A 674 22.53 -23.60 25.04
CA ALA A 674 21.37 -24.44 25.39
C ALA A 674 21.28 -25.74 24.56
N LEU A 675 21.82 -25.74 23.34
CA LEU A 675 21.92 -26.92 22.47
C LEU A 675 23.17 -27.77 22.75
N GLY A 676 24.02 -27.37 23.71
CA GLY A 676 25.31 -27.99 24.00
C GLY A 676 26.31 -27.88 22.83
N ARG A 677 26.27 -26.75 22.11
CA ARG A 677 27.07 -26.46 20.91
C ARG A 677 28.00 -25.26 21.06
N ALA A 678 27.99 -24.62 22.22
CA ALA A 678 28.90 -23.56 22.61
C ALA A 678 29.09 -23.60 24.12
N GLU A 679 30.24 -23.17 24.61
CA GLU A 679 30.52 -22.92 26.03
C GLU A 679 31.18 -21.55 26.17
N CYS A 680 30.70 -20.75 27.13
CA CYS A 680 31.35 -19.50 27.54
C CYS A 680 32.17 -19.77 28.81
N SER A 681 33.48 -20.01 28.65
CA SER A 681 34.39 -20.33 29.76
C SER A 681 35.56 -19.35 29.77
N ALA A 682 35.89 -18.83 30.96
CA ALA A 682 37.03 -17.93 31.19
C ALA A 682 37.09 -16.68 30.28
N GLY A 683 35.93 -16.10 29.92
CA GLY A 683 35.86 -14.91 29.05
C GLY A 683 36.14 -15.19 27.57
N GLN A 684 36.10 -16.47 27.16
CA GLN A 684 36.22 -16.90 25.77
C GLN A 684 34.94 -17.59 25.31
N LEU A 685 34.57 -17.32 24.06
CA LEU A 685 33.47 -18.02 23.37
C LEU A 685 34.07 -19.14 22.52
N ARG A 686 33.62 -20.39 22.71
CA ARG A 686 34.07 -21.55 21.94
C ARG A 686 32.90 -22.52 21.66
N ALA A 687 32.95 -23.22 20.53
CA ALA A 687 31.97 -24.23 20.11
C ALA A 687 32.35 -25.67 20.50
#